data_AF-A0A8T1V8R3-F1
#
_entry.id   AF-A0A8T1V8R3-F1
#
_cell.length_a   1.000
_cell.length_b   1.000
_cell.length_c   1.000
_cell.angle_alpha   90.00
_cell.angle_beta   90.00
_cell.angle_gamma   90.00
#
_symmetry.space_group_name_H-M   'P 1'
#
loop_
_entity.id
_entity.type
_entity.pdbx_description
1 polymer ?
#
loop_
_entity_poly.entity_id
_entity_poly.type
_entity_poly.pdbx_seq_one_letter_code
_entity_poly.pdbx_strand_id
1 'polypeptide(L)'
;MTDSVSEYEAKRLRRIEENRRKLQSLNLPALEALSPSKPKQKKRKRDAEEKPLQPTRKSSRQRKQRKVERQQRQVEKEERKKLDKQEQKNLKKYERKKLKRLKKQKKLEKKLQKELKAAGKKRHDEEQPNKDQPKEQETLRRGEPQPEQQPRILDWRLRRKLQAQAERRKASLERREARKIQRQKEKAKKLRLKLKERRLKKKERVKRLFQNEIERQQRFEELELMKMEDDLARQLKKQHKKEEEQEKTDITCQFMKKILTERQELKRKADKKKEEDRCRDLYPVRQVNLPFVRISDATEIDPKKPLVLSPLLKVDANLFHAFSLGKQFLPPGKKSVMQGLCPGGYTAAFRSDVDIHAWRNAMTLFVNGTTGMFYHYMFEEATLRGRKHIFFRWARCLDVTPSILERLRRVPKGEEHLRFHNNYFDTPNPTDKKPEPLLLFVQYPNGPYIYCGRLGYLGYRSNPLEFSFQLLDINALNWRQLRNLLTDSYNIHPVSLVHQSLTMEGAEPLSEYEAKRRQRMEENRRVLASLSIPTIPRPSPRLQPTKAAGTLEPTRTPRRRSSRQKKRRAIAEQQERERQTRLRHEMERQVARRGRGFGLKKKQAALREEVEVLDRQQQQHLKRKLQQELQAVQKKTSHTVRERELRRQQDLEWRQQELIERYQEMRKQQLKRQEQKKPLSEKIVQRNAEVQNLIQGELDKQAQLAKQKKQRTRRWMDKETPRG
;
A
#
# COMPACT_ATOMS: atom_id res chain seq x y z
N MET A 1 -54.11 21.63 -5.73
CA MET A 1 -52.97 22.33 -6.36
C MET A 1 -52.53 21.53 -7.55
N THR A 2 -52.89 21.99 -8.75
CA THR A 2 -52.55 21.31 -10.01
C THR A 2 -51.18 21.80 -10.43
N ASP A 3 -50.15 21.03 -10.11
CA ASP A 3 -48.81 21.28 -10.62
C ASP A 3 -48.89 21.29 -12.15
N SER A 4 -48.59 22.45 -12.74
CA SER A 4 -48.55 22.65 -14.18
C SER A 4 -47.41 21.81 -14.74
N VAL A 5 -47.75 20.60 -15.14
CA VAL A 5 -46.88 19.65 -15.83
C VAL A 5 -46.19 20.39 -16.98
N SER A 6 -44.86 20.34 -17.03
CA SER A 6 -44.05 21.02 -18.05
C SER A 6 -44.58 20.73 -19.46
N GLU A 7 -44.50 21.69 -20.38
CA GLU A 7 -44.97 21.54 -21.77
C GLU A 7 -44.39 20.30 -22.47
N TYR A 8 -43.13 19.95 -22.15
CA TYR A 8 -42.48 18.73 -22.61
C TYR A 8 -43.19 17.46 -22.10
N GLU A 9 -43.60 17.48 -20.84
CA GLU A 9 -44.16 16.35 -20.13
C GLU A 9 -45.65 16.16 -20.47
N ALA A 10 -46.38 17.25 -20.72
CA ALA A 10 -47.68 17.22 -21.39
C ALA A 10 -47.60 16.60 -22.80
N LYS A 11 -46.59 16.97 -23.60
CA LYS A 11 -46.37 16.39 -24.94
C LYS A 11 -45.98 14.90 -24.87
N ARG A 12 -45.21 14.51 -23.86
CA ARG A 12 -44.85 13.11 -23.60
C ARG A 12 -46.10 12.29 -23.23
N LEU A 13 -46.95 12.81 -22.36
CA LEU A 13 -48.20 12.15 -21.95
C LEU A 13 -49.16 11.97 -23.13
N ARG A 14 -49.31 13.00 -23.99
CA ARG A 14 -50.10 12.88 -25.24
C ARG A 14 -49.60 11.76 -26.15
N ARG A 15 -48.28 11.61 -26.33
CA ARG A 15 -47.69 10.52 -27.13
C ARG A 15 -47.91 9.15 -26.51
N ILE A 16 -47.83 9.04 -25.19
CA ILE A 16 -48.11 7.77 -24.48
C ILE A 16 -49.57 7.37 -24.69
N GLU A 17 -50.49 8.33 -24.61
CA GLU A 17 -51.91 8.09 -24.79
C GLU A 17 -52.27 7.77 -26.25
N GLU A 18 -51.67 8.45 -27.22
CA GLU A 18 -51.81 8.14 -28.65
C GLU A 18 -51.29 6.73 -28.97
N ASN A 19 -50.13 6.34 -28.42
CA ASN A 19 -49.60 4.99 -28.57
C ASN A 19 -50.50 3.94 -27.91
N ARG A 20 -51.12 4.28 -26.76
CA ARG A 20 -52.07 3.38 -26.08
C ARG A 20 -53.32 3.16 -26.93
N ARG A 21 -53.85 4.20 -27.57
CA ARG A 21 -54.97 4.09 -28.53
C ARG A 21 -54.58 3.27 -29.76
N LYS A 22 -53.38 3.48 -30.32
CA LYS A 22 -52.87 2.67 -31.45
C LYS A 22 -52.73 1.20 -31.08
N LEU A 23 -52.22 0.90 -29.89
CA LEU A 23 -52.11 -0.48 -29.40
C LEU A 23 -53.48 -1.12 -29.18
N GLN A 24 -54.47 -0.36 -28.68
CA GLN A 24 -55.85 -0.83 -28.57
C GLN A 24 -56.48 -1.10 -29.94
N SER A 25 -56.26 -0.24 -30.95
CA SER A 25 -56.77 -0.47 -32.30
C SER A 25 -56.16 -1.69 -33.01
N LEU A 26 -55.00 -2.16 -32.53
CA LEU A 26 -54.32 -3.32 -33.10
C LEU A 26 -54.80 -4.66 -32.52
N ASN A 27 -55.80 -4.67 -31.61
CA ASN A 27 -56.39 -5.88 -31.00
C ASN A 27 -55.33 -6.90 -30.50
N LEU A 28 -54.18 -6.40 -30.02
CA LEU A 28 -53.20 -7.27 -29.40
C LEU A 28 -53.73 -7.70 -28.02
N PRO A 29 -53.67 -9.00 -27.67
CA PRO A 29 -54.16 -9.50 -26.39
C PRO A 29 -53.46 -8.74 -25.26
N ALA A 30 -54.23 -7.93 -24.54
CA ALA A 30 -53.76 -7.12 -23.45
C ALA A 30 -53.32 -8.04 -22.30
N LEU A 31 -52.01 -8.19 -22.12
CA LEU A 31 -51.47 -8.94 -20.99
C LEU A 31 -52.02 -8.34 -19.69
N GLU A 32 -52.72 -9.16 -18.91
CA GLU A 32 -53.35 -8.78 -17.64
C GLU A 32 -52.36 -8.02 -16.75
N ALA A 33 -52.75 -6.79 -16.40
CA ALA A 33 -51.97 -5.96 -15.50
C ALA A 33 -52.08 -6.54 -14.07
N LEU A 34 -51.06 -7.28 -13.66
CA LEU A 34 -50.89 -7.73 -12.29
C LEU A 34 -50.92 -6.53 -11.32
N SER A 35 -51.80 -6.64 -10.33
CA SER A 35 -52.05 -5.68 -9.24
C SER A 35 -50.78 -5.20 -8.50
N PRO A 36 -50.78 -3.97 -7.94
CA PRO A 36 -49.60 -3.35 -7.34
C PRO A 36 -49.21 -4.02 -6.02
N SER A 37 -48.15 -4.82 -6.06
CA SER A 37 -47.48 -5.40 -4.89
C SER A 37 -46.47 -4.40 -4.30
N LYS A 38 -46.51 -4.26 -2.97
CA LYS A 38 -45.75 -3.33 -2.11
C LYS A 38 -44.22 -3.39 -2.29
N PRO A 39 -43.47 -2.31 -1.96
CA PRO A 39 -42.06 -2.18 -2.31
C PRO A 39 -41.18 -2.99 -1.36
N LYS A 40 -40.56 -4.06 -1.87
CA LYS A 40 -39.37 -4.67 -1.25
C LYS A 40 -38.17 -4.61 -2.17
N GLN A 41 -37.12 -4.04 -1.61
CA GLN A 41 -35.76 -3.97 -2.11
C GLN A 41 -35.24 -5.35 -2.55
N LYS A 42 -34.69 -5.42 -3.77
CA LYS A 42 -33.36 -5.97 -4.12
C LYS A 42 -33.31 -6.39 -5.59
N LYS A 43 -32.24 -5.94 -6.24
CA LYS A 43 -31.78 -6.25 -7.60
C LYS A 43 -32.12 -7.69 -8.02
N ARG A 44 -33.06 -7.83 -8.96
CA ARG A 44 -33.25 -9.07 -9.71
C ARG A 44 -32.17 -9.22 -10.77
N LYS A 45 -31.54 -10.39 -10.69
CA LYS A 45 -30.88 -11.08 -11.80
C LYS A 45 -31.88 -11.28 -12.93
N ARG A 46 -31.36 -11.25 -14.15
CA ARG A 46 -32.05 -11.62 -15.38
C ARG A 46 -32.16 -13.15 -15.39
N ASP A 47 -33.37 -13.67 -15.33
CA ASP A 47 -33.69 -15.03 -15.75
C ASP A 47 -34.14 -14.95 -17.22
N ALA A 48 -33.47 -15.74 -18.06
CA ALA A 48 -33.99 -16.23 -19.32
C ALA A 48 -33.58 -17.70 -19.37
N GLU A 49 -34.60 -18.52 -19.51
CA GLU A 49 -34.61 -19.97 -19.47
C GLU A 49 -33.78 -20.56 -20.61
N GLU A 50 -32.80 -21.38 -20.23
CA GLU A 50 -32.50 -22.66 -20.86
C GLU A 50 -31.56 -23.37 -19.87
N LYS A 51 -32.06 -24.42 -19.23
CA LYS A 51 -31.27 -25.28 -18.34
C LYS A 51 -30.51 -26.29 -19.21
N PRO A 52 -29.18 -26.23 -19.36
CA PRO A 52 -28.43 -27.42 -19.69
C PRO A 52 -28.35 -28.30 -18.44
N LEU A 53 -28.83 -29.53 -18.60
CA LEU A 53 -28.70 -30.62 -17.64
C LEU A 53 -27.21 -30.82 -17.26
N GLN A 54 -27.02 -31.07 -15.97
CA GLN A 54 -25.79 -31.47 -15.28
C GLN A 54 -24.67 -30.42 -15.11
N PRO A 55 -24.26 -30.12 -13.86
CA PRO A 55 -23.05 -29.35 -13.60
C PRO A 55 -21.84 -30.25 -13.83
N THR A 56 -21.32 -30.32 -15.06
CA THR A 56 -20.00 -30.88 -15.30
C THR A 56 -19.00 -30.03 -14.51
N ARG A 57 -18.36 -30.61 -13.50
CA ARG A 57 -17.35 -29.96 -12.65
C ARG A 57 -16.14 -29.59 -13.52
N LYS A 58 -16.17 -28.40 -14.14
CA LYS A 58 -15.14 -27.96 -15.08
C LYS A 58 -13.80 -27.82 -14.37
N SER A 59 -12.77 -28.42 -14.97
CA SER A 59 -11.44 -28.48 -14.37
C SER A 59 -10.85 -27.08 -14.17
N SER A 60 -10.05 -26.93 -13.12
CA SER A 60 -9.30 -25.70 -12.80
C SER A 60 -8.51 -25.17 -14.01
N ARG A 61 -8.04 -26.07 -14.89
CA ARG A 61 -7.32 -25.73 -16.12
C ARG A 61 -8.17 -24.97 -17.13
N GLN A 62 -9.43 -25.36 -17.31
CA GLN A 62 -10.38 -24.67 -18.20
C GLN A 62 -10.74 -23.27 -17.68
N ARG A 63 -10.83 -23.11 -16.36
CA ARG A 63 -11.08 -21.80 -15.73
C ARG A 63 -9.89 -20.85 -15.90
N LYS A 64 -8.66 -21.38 -15.84
CA LYS A 64 -7.44 -20.60 -16.12
C LYS A 64 -7.35 -20.19 -17.59
N GLN A 65 -7.63 -21.10 -18.53
CA GLN A 65 -7.63 -20.79 -19.97
C GLN A 65 -8.62 -19.68 -20.33
N ARG A 66 -9.86 -19.75 -19.81
CA ARG A 66 -10.86 -18.69 -20.04
C ARG A 66 -10.47 -17.35 -19.41
N LYS A 67 -9.69 -17.34 -18.33
CA LYS A 67 -9.18 -16.11 -17.71
C LYS A 67 -8.13 -15.46 -18.61
N VAL A 68 -7.23 -16.25 -19.19
CA VAL A 68 -6.23 -15.78 -20.16
C VAL A 68 -6.92 -15.28 -21.44
N GLU A 69 -7.91 -16.02 -21.96
CA GLU A 69 -8.68 -15.61 -23.14
C GLU A 69 -9.44 -14.29 -22.93
N ARG A 70 -10.01 -14.08 -21.73
CA ARG A 70 -10.64 -12.80 -21.37
C ARG A 70 -9.65 -11.64 -21.32
N GLN A 71 -8.44 -11.88 -20.83
CA GLN A 71 -7.37 -10.87 -20.81
C GLN A 71 -6.93 -10.53 -22.23
N GLN A 72 -6.78 -11.53 -23.11
CA GLN A 72 -6.45 -11.30 -24.52
C GLN A 72 -7.54 -10.48 -25.24
N ARG A 73 -8.82 -10.80 -25.04
CA ARG A 73 -9.93 -10.01 -25.62
C ARG A 73 -10.01 -8.58 -25.09
N GLN A 74 -9.54 -8.33 -23.86
CA GLN A 74 -9.46 -6.96 -23.33
C GLN A 74 -8.35 -6.16 -23.98
N VAL A 75 -7.17 -6.77 -24.14
CA VAL A 75 -6.02 -6.15 -24.83
C VAL A 75 -6.38 -5.85 -26.29
N GLU A 76 -6.98 -6.80 -27.01
CA GLU A 76 -7.40 -6.62 -28.40
C GLU A 76 -8.43 -5.49 -28.54
N LYS A 77 -9.39 -5.37 -27.61
CA LYS A 77 -10.36 -4.26 -27.59
C LYS A 77 -9.71 -2.90 -27.33
N GLU A 78 -8.68 -2.85 -26.50
CA GLU A 78 -7.93 -1.60 -26.26
C GLU A 78 -7.09 -1.20 -27.47
N GLU A 79 -6.49 -2.17 -28.16
CA GLU A 79 -5.74 -1.94 -29.40
C GLU A 79 -6.66 -1.43 -30.52
N ARG A 80 -7.82 -2.05 -30.73
CA ARG A 80 -8.83 -1.56 -31.68
C ARG A 80 -9.24 -0.11 -31.38
N LYS A 81 -9.50 0.22 -30.11
CA LYS A 81 -9.83 1.61 -29.70
C LYS A 81 -8.69 2.60 -29.95
N LYS A 82 -7.42 2.18 -29.85
CA LYS A 82 -6.26 3.03 -30.16
C LYS A 82 -6.16 3.25 -31.67
N LEU A 83 -6.40 2.21 -32.46
CA LEU A 83 -6.38 2.24 -33.91
C LEU A 83 -7.49 3.15 -34.46
N ASP A 84 -8.74 2.99 -33.98
CA ASP A 84 -9.87 3.86 -34.33
C ASP A 84 -9.60 5.35 -34.01
N LYS A 85 -8.99 5.63 -32.85
CA LYS A 85 -8.60 7.00 -32.47
C LYS A 85 -7.53 7.57 -33.39
N GLN A 86 -6.62 6.74 -33.88
CA GLN A 86 -5.57 7.15 -34.81
C GLN A 86 -6.16 7.41 -36.20
N GLU A 87 -7.07 6.56 -36.67
CA GLU A 87 -7.81 6.77 -37.92
C GLU A 87 -8.65 8.05 -37.88
N GLN A 88 -9.38 8.30 -36.79
CA GLN A 88 -10.13 9.56 -36.62
C GLN A 88 -9.22 10.79 -36.65
N LYS A 89 -8.01 10.72 -36.06
CA LYS A 89 -7.04 11.81 -36.14
C LYS A 89 -6.54 12.03 -37.58
N ASN A 90 -6.34 10.96 -38.32
CA ASN A 90 -5.92 11.01 -39.73
C ASN A 90 -7.02 11.58 -40.62
N LEU A 91 -8.27 11.17 -40.43
CA LEU A 91 -9.44 11.72 -41.12
C LEU A 91 -9.59 13.22 -40.87
N LYS A 92 -9.52 13.67 -39.60
CA LYS A 92 -9.56 15.11 -39.27
C LYS A 92 -8.43 15.90 -39.91
N LYS A 93 -7.22 15.33 -40.00
CA LYS A 93 -6.09 15.95 -40.71
C LYS A 93 -6.36 16.06 -42.21
N TYR A 94 -6.95 15.02 -42.81
CA TYR A 94 -7.32 14.99 -44.23
C TYR A 94 -8.41 16.03 -44.54
N GLU A 95 -9.48 16.11 -43.75
CA GLU A 95 -10.54 17.12 -43.90
C GLU A 95 -10.01 18.55 -43.77
N ARG A 96 -9.13 18.81 -42.80
CA ARG A 96 -8.47 20.12 -42.67
C ARG A 96 -7.64 20.47 -43.91
N LYS A 97 -6.93 19.50 -44.51
CA LYS A 97 -6.20 19.70 -45.77
C LYS A 97 -7.16 19.98 -46.94
N LYS A 98 -8.27 19.23 -47.04
CA LYS A 98 -9.31 19.43 -48.07
C LYS A 98 -9.93 20.82 -47.97
N LEU A 99 -10.26 21.28 -46.75
CA LEU A 99 -10.79 22.62 -46.51
C LEU A 99 -9.80 23.73 -46.90
N LYS A 100 -8.50 23.54 -46.59
CA LYS A 100 -7.44 24.48 -47.02
C LYS A 100 -7.33 24.55 -48.55
N ARG A 101 -7.42 23.42 -49.26
CA ARG A 101 -7.43 23.37 -50.73
C ARG A 101 -8.66 24.09 -51.30
N LEU A 102 -9.84 23.86 -50.74
CA LEU A 102 -11.07 24.53 -51.16
C LEU A 102 -11.01 26.04 -50.95
N LYS A 103 -10.46 26.51 -49.82
CA LYS A 103 -10.22 27.95 -49.58
C LYS A 103 -9.23 28.55 -50.58
N LYS A 104 -8.20 27.81 -51.01
CA LYS A 104 -7.28 28.25 -52.07
C LYS A 104 -7.98 28.35 -53.42
N GLN A 105 -8.79 27.36 -53.80
CA GLN A 105 -9.59 27.40 -55.02
C GLN A 105 -10.55 28.59 -55.04
N LYS A 106 -11.33 28.82 -53.97
CA LYS A 106 -12.21 30.00 -53.87
C LYS A 106 -11.46 31.33 -53.95
N LYS A 107 -10.22 31.41 -53.44
CA LYS A 107 -9.38 32.59 -53.58
C LYS A 107 -8.93 32.81 -55.04
N LEU A 108 -8.57 31.75 -55.76
CA LEU A 108 -8.22 31.81 -57.17
C LEU A 108 -9.41 32.18 -58.04
N GLU A 109 -10.57 31.57 -57.80
CA GLU A 109 -11.83 31.88 -58.48
C GLU A 109 -12.25 33.34 -58.25
N LYS A 110 -12.10 33.87 -57.02
CA LYS A 110 -12.34 35.28 -56.72
C LYS A 110 -11.33 36.22 -57.40
N LYS A 111 -10.09 35.76 -57.65
CA LYS A 111 -9.11 36.52 -58.45
C LYS A 111 -9.52 36.53 -59.93
N LEU A 112 -9.86 35.37 -60.50
CA LEU A 112 -10.38 35.24 -61.86
C LEU A 112 -11.64 36.09 -62.09
N GLN A 113 -12.60 36.10 -61.16
CA GLN A 113 -13.78 36.98 -61.26
C GLN A 113 -13.42 38.46 -61.20
N LYS A 114 -12.40 38.85 -60.42
CA LYS A 114 -11.93 40.25 -60.39
C LYS A 114 -11.22 40.62 -61.69
N GLU A 115 -10.43 39.72 -62.25
CA GLU A 115 -9.76 39.91 -63.55
C GLU A 115 -10.78 39.98 -64.69
N LEU A 116 -11.81 39.12 -64.71
CA LEU A 116 -12.90 39.20 -65.68
C LEU A 116 -13.71 40.49 -65.55
N LYS A 117 -13.96 40.98 -64.33
CA LYS A 117 -14.60 42.29 -64.11
C LYS A 117 -13.70 43.46 -64.51
N ALA A 118 -12.39 43.35 -64.31
CA ALA A 118 -11.43 44.36 -64.76
C ALA A 118 -11.27 44.36 -66.29
N ALA A 119 -11.30 43.19 -66.93
CA ALA A 119 -11.27 43.03 -68.38
C ALA A 119 -12.60 43.50 -69.03
N GLY A 120 -13.74 43.22 -68.40
CA GLY A 120 -15.04 43.75 -68.84
C GLY A 120 -15.15 45.27 -68.70
N LYS A 121 -14.49 45.86 -67.69
CA LYS A 121 -14.41 47.32 -67.54
C LYS A 121 -13.47 47.96 -68.57
N LYS A 122 -12.42 47.26 -69.00
CA LYS A 122 -11.54 47.71 -70.10
C LYS A 122 -12.16 47.56 -71.50
N ARG A 123 -13.12 46.65 -71.67
CA ARG A 123 -13.87 46.50 -72.95
C ARG A 123 -15.06 47.44 -73.09
N HIS A 124 -15.43 48.18 -72.05
CA HIS A 124 -16.53 49.15 -72.10
C HIS A 124 -16.07 50.60 -72.35
N ASP A 125 -14.74 50.84 -72.34
CA ASP A 125 -14.12 52.14 -72.57
C ASP A 125 -13.46 52.26 -73.98
N GLU A 126 -13.58 51.25 -74.83
CA GLU A 126 -13.08 51.25 -76.22
C GLU A 126 -14.15 50.76 -77.20
N GLU A 127 -15.26 51.50 -77.33
CA GLU A 127 -16.11 51.45 -78.52
C GLU A 127 -16.91 52.77 -78.65
N GLN A 128 -16.24 53.74 -79.28
CA GLN A 128 -16.81 54.60 -80.35
C GLN A 128 -17.84 55.72 -79.99
N PRO A 129 -18.08 56.70 -80.90
CA PRO A 129 -17.40 58.01 -80.85
C PRO A 129 -18.37 59.22 -81.01
N ASN A 130 -17.80 60.44 -81.05
CA ASN A 130 -18.27 61.66 -81.74
C ASN A 130 -19.78 61.80 -82.08
N LYS A 131 -20.43 62.85 -81.55
CA LYS A 131 -20.96 63.98 -82.36
C LYS A 131 -21.74 65.02 -81.54
N ASP A 132 -21.54 66.27 -81.96
CA ASP A 132 -22.45 67.43 -81.92
C ASP A 132 -22.49 68.33 -80.66
N GLN A 133 -21.84 69.50 -80.83
CA GLN A 133 -22.21 70.82 -80.28
C GLN A 133 -23.62 71.26 -80.76
N PRO A 134 -24.09 72.52 -80.58
CA PRO A 134 -24.11 73.46 -79.45
C PRO A 134 -25.56 73.96 -79.17
N LYS A 135 -25.74 74.89 -78.20
CA LYS A 135 -26.79 75.94 -78.08
C LYS A 135 -26.56 76.64 -76.73
N GLU A 136 -26.00 77.84 -76.63
CA GLU A 136 -26.50 79.14 -77.13
C GLU A 136 -28.01 79.32 -77.00
N GLN A 137 -28.39 80.14 -76.01
CA GLN A 137 -29.56 81.03 -75.96
C GLN A 137 -29.36 81.90 -74.70
N GLU A 138 -28.92 83.14 -74.76
CA GLU A 138 -29.50 84.30 -75.48
C GLU A 138 -30.90 84.65 -74.96
N THR A 139 -30.98 85.65 -74.08
CA THR A 139 -31.98 86.75 -74.07
C THR A 139 -31.45 87.79 -73.09
N LEU A 140 -30.74 88.82 -73.56
CA LEU A 140 -31.26 90.16 -73.89
C LEU A 140 -31.96 90.93 -72.76
N ARG A 141 -31.23 91.95 -72.28
CA ARG A 141 -31.58 93.39 -72.23
C ARG A 141 -33.03 93.79 -71.91
N ARG A 142 -33.15 94.69 -70.92
CA ARG A 142 -33.67 96.08 -70.97
C ARG A 142 -34.08 96.44 -69.53
N GLY A 143 -33.53 97.47 -68.93
CA GLY A 143 -33.68 98.86 -69.34
C GLY A 143 -34.47 99.53 -68.21
N GLU A 144 -33.80 100.34 -67.41
CA GLU A 144 -34.48 101.27 -66.51
C GLU A 144 -35.36 102.18 -67.37
N PRO A 145 -36.68 102.26 -67.13
CA PRO A 145 -37.50 103.29 -67.74
C PRO A 145 -37.28 104.59 -66.97
N GLN A 146 -36.84 105.62 -67.70
CA GLN A 146 -37.14 107.00 -67.36
C GLN A 146 -38.64 107.16 -67.02
N PRO A 147 -39.03 108.10 -66.15
CA PRO A 147 -40.42 108.47 -65.97
C PRO A 147 -40.95 109.09 -67.28
N GLU A 148 -41.53 108.24 -68.12
CA GLU A 148 -42.30 108.64 -69.28
C GLU A 148 -43.46 109.52 -68.79
N GLN A 149 -43.45 110.77 -69.26
CA GLN A 149 -44.43 111.79 -68.92
C GLN A 149 -45.84 111.24 -69.19
N GLN A 150 -46.68 111.21 -68.14
CA GLN A 150 -48.08 110.88 -68.28
C GLN A 150 -48.71 111.86 -69.28
N PRO A 151 -49.36 111.39 -70.37
CA PRO A 151 -50.17 112.28 -71.20
C PRO A 151 -51.27 112.90 -70.32
N ARG A 152 -51.40 114.23 -70.38
CA ARG A 152 -52.49 115.00 -69.77
C ARG A 152 -53.81 114.59 -70.43
N ILE A 153 -54.35 113.45 -70.00
CA ILE A 153 -55.73 113.06 -70.27
C ILE A 153 -56.59 113.90 -69.34
N LEU A 154 -57.29 114.91 -69.89
CA LEU A 154 -58.12 115.87 -69.16
C LEU A 154 -59.43 115.27 -68.61
N ASP A 155 -59.64 113.96 -68.73
CA ASP A 155 -60.80 113.24 -68.20
C ASP A 155 -60.45 112.43 -66.94
N TRP A 156 -60.86 112.94 -65.78
CA TRP A 156 -60.55 112.39 -64.45
C TRP A 156 -61.10 110.98 -64.24
N ARG A 157 -62.20 110.61 -64.91
CA ARG A 157 -62.82 109.28 -64.78
C ARG A 157 -61.91 108.20 -65.35
N LEU A 158 -61.25 108.47 -66.47
CA LEU A 158 -60.34 107.52 -67.11
C LEU A 158 -59.07 107.33 -66.30
N ARG A 159 -58.54 108.41 -65.70
CA ARG A 159 -57.35 108.37 -64.82
C ARG A 159 -57.58 107.50 -63.59
N ARG A 160 -58.74 107.66 -62.93
CA ARG A 160 -59.13 106.83 -61.77
C ARG A 160 -59.30 105.36 -62.14
N LYS A 161 -59.85 105.07 -63.33
CA LYS A 161 -60.04 103.70 -63.82
C LYS A 161 -58.70 103.02 -64.10
N LEU A 162 -57.75 103.72 -64.73
CA LEU A 162 -56.39 103.21 -64.97
C LEU A 162 -55.60 103.03 -63.67
N GLN A 163 -55.71 103.98 -62.73
CA GLN A 163 -55.08 103.87 -61.42
C GLN A 163 -55.64 102.69 -60.61
N ALA A 164 -56.96 102.52 -60.58
CA ALA A 164 -57.59 101.36 -59.94
C ALA A 164 -57.18 100.03 -60.61
N GLN A 165 -56.98 100.01 -61.93
CA GLN A 165 -56.51 98.83 -62.64
C GLN A 165 -55.03 98.53 -62.33
N ALA A 166 -54.18 99.55 -62.22
CA ALA A 166 -52.78 99.43 -61.80
C ALA A 166 -52.67 98.95 -60.34
N GLU A 167 -53.48 99.50 -59.43
CA GLU A 167 -53.57 99.07 -58.03
C GLU A 167 -54.06 97.62 -57.91
N ARG A 168 -55.06 97.20 -58.70
CA ARG A 168 -55.51 95.80 -58.76
C ARG A 168 -54.41 94.87 -59.26
N ARG A 169 -53.63 95.27 -60.26
CA ARG A 169 -52.46 94.50 -60.75
C ARG A 169 -51.37 94.41 -59.67
N LYS A 170 -51.06 95.53 -59.00
CA LYS A 170 -50.07 95.58 -57.90
C LYS A 170 -50.49 94.70 -56.72
N ALA A 171 -51.73 94.83 -56.25
CA ALA A 171 -52.29 94.00 -55.19
C ALA A 171 -52.34 92.50 -55.57
N SER A 172 -52.60 92.18 -56.84
CA SER A 172 -52.54 90.79 -57.33
C SER A 172 -51.11 90.23 -57.32
N LEU A 173 -50.11 91.04 -57.69
CA LEU A 173 -48.70 90.65 -57.63
C LEU A 173 -48.25 90.45 -56.17
N GLU A 174 -48.57 91.39 -55.28
CA GLU A 174 -48.28 91.27 -53.84
C GLU A 174 -48.92 90.02 -53.22
N ARG A 175 -50.18 89.69 -53.58
CA ARG A 175 -50.82 88.43 -53.16
C ARG A 175 -50.10 87.20 -53.69
N ARG A 176 -49.57 87.24 -54.93
CA ARG A 176 -48.78 86.13 -55.49
C ARG A 176 -47.43 85.99 -54.79
N GLU A 177 -46.77 87.08 -54.47
CA GLU A 177 -45.50 87.09 -53.73
C GLU A 177 -45.68 86.62 -52.28
N ALA A 178 -46.72 87.11 -51.58
CA ALA A 178 -47.08 86.64 -50.25
C ALA A 178 -47.34 85.12 -50.22
N ARG A 179 -48.05 84.59 -51.23
CA ARG A 179 -48.26 83.13 -51.40
C ARG A 179 -46.96 82.38 -51.67
N LYS A 180 -46.02 82.92 -52.45
CA LYS A 180 -44.70 82.32 -52.68
C LYS A 180 -43.89 82.27 -51.37
N ILE A 181 -43.85 83.37 -50.63
CA ILE A 181 -43.17 83.46 -49.33
C ILE A 181 -43.79 82.48 -48.32
N GLN A 182 -45.13 82.37 -48.28
CA GLN A 182 -45.82 81.41 -47.43
C GLN A 182 -45.47 79.96 -47.78
N ARG A 183 -45.49 79.60 -49.08
CA ARG A 183 -45.06 78.27 -49.55
C ARG A 183 -43.60 77.96 -49.21
N GLN A 184 -42.71 78.95 -49.29
CA GLN A 184 -41.32 78.79 -48.88
C GLN A 184 -41.18 78.58 -47.37
N LYS A 185 -41.91 79.36 -46.55
CA LYS A 185 -41.96 79.17 -45.09
C LYS A 185 -42.48 77.78 -44.71
N GLU A 186 -43.53 77.29 -45.37
CA GLU A 186 -44.07 75.94 -45.16
C GLU A 186 -43.08 74.84 -45.59
N LYS A 187 -42.43 74.99 -46.75
CA LYS A 187 -41.37 74.07 -47.19
C LYS A 187 -40.21 74.03 -46.18
N ALA A 188 -39.79 75.17 -45.66
CA ALA A 188 -38.75 75.28 -44.64
C ALA A 188 -39.17 74.62 -43.32
N LYS A 189 -40.41 74.82 -42.86
CA LYS A 189 -40.98 74.13 -41.68
C LYS A 189 -41.00 72.60 -41.89
N LYS A 190 -41.45 72.12 -43.05
CA LYS A 190 -41.48 70.69 -43.40
C LYS A 190 -40.08 70.08 -43.42
N LEU A 191 -39.08 70.79 -43.95
CA LEU A 191 -37.68 70.38 -43.92
C LEU A 191 -37.13 70.30 -42.49
N ARG A 192 -37.42 71.31 -41.64
CA ARG A 192 -37.02 71.29 -40.22
C ARG A 192 -37.62 70.10 -39.46
N LEU A 193 -38.90 69.77 -39.68
CA LEU A 193 -39.54 68.60 -39.08
C LEU A 193 -38.90 67.29 -39.54
N LYS A 194 -38.66 67.11 -40.84
CA LYS A 194 -37.94 65.94 -41.38
C LYS A 194 -36.55 65.79 -40.78
N LEU A 195 -35.85 66.90 -40.53
CA LEU A 195 -34.50 66.89 -39.97
C LEU A 195 -34.52 66.50 -38.48
N LYS A 196 -35.51 66.96 -37.71
CA LYS A 196 -35.76 66.50 -36.33
C LYS A 196 -36.08 65.01 -36.28
N GLU A 197 -36.95 64.52 -37.16
CA GLU A 197 -37.32 63.10 -37.25
C GLU A 197 -36.10 62.23 -37.59
N ARG A 198 -35.26 62.64 -38.56
CA ARG A 198 -34.01 61.96 -38.88
C ARG A 198 -33.04 61.92 -37.69
N ARG A 199 -32.96 62.98 -36.89
CA ARG A 199 -32.14 63.02 -35.67
C ARG A 199 -32.65 62.06 -34.60
N LEU A 200 -33.96 61.96 -34.39
CA LEU A 200 -34.57 61.01 -33.46
C LEU A 200 -34.31 59.56 -33.90
N LYS A 201 -34.55 59.24 -35.18
CA LYS A 201 -34.26 57.90 -35.74
C LYS A 201 -32.77 57.54 -35.62
N LYS A 202 -31.86 58.51 -35.79
CA LYS A 202 -30.42 58.29 -35.54
C LYS A 202 -30.13 57.99 -34.07
N LYS A 203 -30.71 58.76 -33.13
CA LYS A 203 -30.55 58.52 -31.68
C LYS A 203 -31.08 57.14 -31.28
N GLU A 204 -32.24 56.72 -31.80
CA GLU A 204 -32.81 55.39 -31.55
C GLU A 204 -31.92 54.27 -32.10
N ARG A 205 -31.37 54.43 -33.31
CA ARG A 205 -30.42 53.45 -33.88
C ARG A 205 -29.18 53.32 -33.01
N VAL A 206 -28.63 54.43 -32.50
CA VAL A 206 -27.47 54.41 -31.60
C VAL A 206 -27.82 53.70 -30.29
N LYS A 207 -28.99 53.97 -29.69
CA LYS A 207 -29.46 53.26 -28.49
C LYS A 207 -29.58 51.74 -28.71
N ARG A 208 -30.15 51.32 -29.85
CA ARG A 208 -30.24 49.88 -30.20
C ARG A 208 -28.87 49.24 -30.38
N LEU A 209 -27.93 49.92 -31.03
CA LEU A 209 -26.55 49.41 -31.19
C LEU A 209 -25.85 49.27 -29.83
N PHE A 210 -26.01 50.26 -28.95
CA PHE A 210 -25.45 50.20 -27.59
C PHE A 210 -26.05 49.05 -26.78
N GLN A 211 -27.37 48.86 -26.83
CA GLN A 211 -28.04 47.77 -26.14
C GLN A 211 -27.63 46.39 -26.69
N ASN A 212 -27.48 46.25 -28.01
CA ASN A 212 -26.98 45.02 -28.62
C ASN A 212 -25.52 44.73 -28.24
N GLU A 213 -24.71 45.76 -28.01
CA GLU A 213 -23.32 45.58 -27.57
C GLU A 213 -23.25 45.13 -26.11
N ILE A 214 -24.08 45.70 -25.22
CA ILE A 214 -24.23 45.22 -23.84
C ILE A 214 -24.69 43.76 -23.82
N GLU A 215 -25.70 43.42 -24.61
CA GLU A 215 -26.19 42.04 -24.70
C GLU A 215 -25.11 41.07 -25.22
N ARG A 216 -24.27 41.52 -26.16
CA ARG A 216 -23.11 40.73 -26.62
C ARG A 216 -22.08 40.52 -25.52
N GLN A 217 -21.80 41.54 -24.72
CA GLN A 217 -20.87 41.43 -23.59
C GLN A 217 -21.42 40.47 -22.53
N GLN A 218 -22.70 40.58 -22.17
CA GLN A 218 -23.35 39.65 -21.23
C GLN A 218 -23.30 38.20 -21.73
N ARG A 219 -23.62 37.94 -23.01
CA ARG A 219 -23.51 36.60 -23.59
C ARG A 219 -22.07 36.07 -23.60
N PHE A 220 -21.09 36.95 -23.74
CA PHE A 220 -19.68 36.57 -23.68
C PHE A 220 -19.28 36.19 -22.26
N GLU A 221 -19.66 36.98 -21.26
CA GLU A 221 -19.45 36.71 -19.83
C GLU A 221 -20.16 35.42 -19.39
N GLU A 222 -21.41 35.20 -19.80
CA GLU A 222 -22.15 33.95 -19.56
C GLU A 222 -21.43 32.74 -20.16
N LEU A 223 -20.88 32.86 -21.37
CA LEU A 223 -20.11 31.79 -22.00
C LEU A 223 -18.78 31.51 -21.30
N GLU A 224 -18.14 32.53 -20.72
CA GLU A 224 -16.94 32.34 -19.89
C GLU A 224 -17.28 31.68 -18.56
N LEU A 225 -18.34 32.11 -17.88
CA LEU A 225 -18.83 31.46 -16.67
C LEU A 225 -19.20 30.00 -16.91
N MET A 226 -19.93 29.71 -18.00
CA MET A 226 -20.30 28.35 -18.36
C MET A 226 -19.05 27.49 -18.63
N LYS A 227 -18.01 28.02 -19.27
CA LYS A 227 -16.74 27.28 -19.45
C LYS A 227 -16.04 27.01 -18.13
N MET A 228 -16.01 27.99 -17.23
CA MET A 228 -15.41 27.85 -15.91
C MET A 228 -16.15 26.79 -15.07
N GLU A 229 -17.48 26.79 -15.11
CA GLU A 229 -18.32 25.75 -14.48
C GLU A 229 -18.06 24.37 -15.09
N ASP A 230 -17.97 24.27 -16.42
CA ASP A 230 -17.71 23.02 -17.13
C ASP A 230 -16.32 22.45 -16.79
N ASP A 231 -15.32 23.34 -16.65
CA ASP A 231 -13.97 22.97 -16.24
C ASP A 231 -13.91 22.54 -14.77
N LEU A 232 -14.63 23.24 -13.88
CA LEU A 232 -14.74 22.87 -12.47
C LEU A 232 -15.44 21.51 -12.32
N ALA A 233 -16.54 21.29 -13.03
CA ALA A 233 -17.25 20.00 -13.06
C ALA A 233 -16.35 18.87 -13.57
N ARG A 234 -15.50 19.13 -14.58
CA ARG A 234 -14.50 18.16 -15.05
C ARG A 234 -13.42 17.89 -14.01
N GLN A 235 -13.01 18.89 -13.23
CA GLN A 235 -12.04 18.70 -12.15
C GLN A 235 -12.61 17.86 -11.01
N LEU A 236 -13.83 18.19 -10.54
CA LEU A 236 -14.52 17.42 -9.51
C LEU A 236 -14.75 15.96 -9.94
N LYS A 237 -15.18 15.75 -11.19
CA LYS A 237 -15.33 14.39 -11.75
C LYS A 237 -14.00 13.62 -11.82
N LYS A 238 -12.88 14.30 -12.08
CA LYS A 238 -11.54 13.69 -12.02
C LYS A 238 -11.13 13.35 -10.60
N GLN A 239 -11.46 14.20 -9.62
CA GLN A 239 -11.18 13.93 -8.20
C GLN A 239 -11.97 12.74 -7.69
N HIS A 240 -13.29 12.71 -7.88
CA HIS A 240 -14.12 11.56 -7.51
C HIS A 240 -13.66 10.26 -8.17
N LYS A 241 -13.24 10.31 -9.43
CA LYS A 241 -12.69 9.12 -10.09
C LYS A 241 -11.40 8.63 -9.42
N LYS A 242 -10.51 9.54 -9.00
CA LYS A 242 -9.28 9.18 -8.27
C LYS A 242 -9.60 8.62 -6.88
N GLU A 243 -10.55 9.22 -6.17
CA GLU A 243 -11.02 8.72 -4.86
C GLU A 243 -11.60 7.32 -4.98
N GLU A 244 -12.47 7.05 -5.96
CA GLU A 244 -12.99 5.71 -6.21
C GLU A 244 -11.89 4.68 -6.55
N GLU A 245 -10.88 5.08 -7.33
CA GLU A 245 -9.74 4.21 -7.64
C GLU A 245 -8.91 3.92 -6.39
N GLN A 246 -8.71 4.92 -5.54
CA GLN A 246 -7.99 4.80 -4.27
C GLN A 246 -8.73 3.90 -3.27
N GLU A 247 -10.04 4.10 -3.10
CA GLU A 247 -10.89 3.27 -2.25
C GLU A 247 -10.86 1.81 -2.69
N LYS A 248 -10.93 1.54 -4.00
CA LYS A 248 -10.78 0.19 -4.56
C LYS A 248 -9.42 -0.41 -4.22
N THR A 249 -8.33 0.36 -4.32
CA THR A 249 -7.00 -0.13 -3.93
C THR A 249 -6.89 -0.41 -2.44
N ASP A 250 -7.49 0.43 -1.59
CA ASP A 250 -7.45 0.29 -0.13
C ASP A 250 -8.24 -0.94 0.32
N ILE A 251 -9.44 -1.16 -0.23
CA ILE A 251 -10.23 -2.38 0.02
C ILE A 251 -9.43 -3.64 -0.39
N THR A 252 -8.75 -3.59 -1.53
CA THR A 252 -7.93 -4.72 -2.01
C THR A 252 -6.72 -4.97 -1.08
N CYS A 253 -6.05 -3.90 -0.64
CA CYS A 253 -4.94 -3.97 0.32
C CYS A 253 -5.39 -4.50 1.69
N GLN A 254 -6.54 -4.05 2.20
CA GLN A 254 -7.11 -4.55 3.45
C GLN A 254 -7.44 -6.05 3.35
N PHE A 255 -8.04 -6.48 2.24
CA PHE A 255 -8.33 -7.89 2.00
C PHE A 255 -7.06 -8.74 1.95
N MET A 256 -6.01 -8.28 1.27
CA MET A 256 -4.71 -8.96 1.23
C MET A 256 -4.03 -9.03 2.59
N LYS A 257 -4.11 -7.96 3.40
CA LYS A 257 -3.62 -7.95 4.79
C LYS A 257 -4.33 -9.00 5.62
N LYS A 258 -5.66 -9.09 5.53
CA LYS A 258 -6.47 -10.09 6.25
C LYS A 258 -6.09 -11.54 5.89
N ILE A 259 -5.89 -11.82 4.61
CA ILE A 259 -5.41 -13.15 4.17
C ILE A 259 -4.02 -13.46 4.72
N LEU A 260 -3.11 -12.48 4.73
CA LEU A 260 -1.77 -12.66 5.27
C LEU A 260 -1.77 -12.94 6.77
N THR A 261 -2.60 -12.22 7.54
CA THR A 261 -2.75 -12.45 8.98
C THR A 261 -3.36 -13.83 9.27
N GLU A 262 -4.41 -14.24 8.57
CA GLU A 262 -5.01 -15.57 8.71
C GLU A 262 -3.98 -16.68 8.39
N ARG A 263 -3.15 -16.49 7.37
CA ARG A 263 -2.08 -17.43 7.02
C ARG A 263 -0.98 -17.50 8.09
N GLN A 264 -0.61 -16.38 8.69
CA GLN A 264 0.34 -16.36 9.79
C GLN A 264 -0.22 -17.05 11.05
N GLU A 265 -1.49 -16.85 11.37
CA GLU A 265 -2.15 -17.54 12.49
C GLU A 265 -2.23 -19.05 12.26
N LEU A 266 -2.60 -19.50 11.05
CA LEU A 266 -2.59 -20.92 10.70
C LEU A 266 -1.19 -21.52 10.83
N LYS A 267 -0.16 -20.77 10.41
CA LYS A 267 1.23 -21.20 10.58
C LYS A 267 1.61 -21.32 12.05
N ARG A 268 1.28 -20.32 12.89
CA ARG A 268 1.49 -20.37 14.35
C ARG A 268 0.76 -21.54 15.01
N LYS A 269 -0.48 -21.84 14.60
CA LYS A 269 -1.24 -22.99 15.09
C LYS A 269 -0.60 -24.32 14.68
N ALA A 270 -0.13 -24.43 13.44
CA ALA A 270 0.56 -25.62 12.96
C ALA A 270 1.91 -25.82 13.65
N ASP A 271 2.68 -24.74 13.85
CA ASP A 271 3.95 -24.78 14.57
C ASP A 271 3.72 -25.13 16.04
N LYS A 272 2.69 -24.57 16.70
CA LYS A 272 2.27 -24.95 18.05
C LYS A 272 1.89 -26.42 18.14
N LYS A 273 1.10 -26.93 17.20
CA LYS A 273 0.74 -28.35 17.16
C LYS A 273 1.97 -29.24 17.01
N LYS A 274 2.93 -28.87 16.16
CA LYS A 274 4.21 -29.58 16.02
C LYS A 274 5.04 -29.53 17.29
N GLU A 275 5.04 -28.39 18.00
CA GLU A 275 5.72 -28.25 19.29
C GLU A 275 5.06 -29.13 20.36
N GLU A 276 3.73 -29.16 20.42
CA GLU A 276 2.98 -30.03 21.33
C GLU A 276 3.20 -31.51 21.03
N ASP A 277 3.19 -31.90 19.75
CA ASP A 277 3.50 -33.26 19.30
C ASP A 277 4.96 -33.61 19.65
N ARG A 278 5.91 -32.69 19.42
CA ARG A 278 7.31 -32.84 19.86
C ARG A 278 7.44 -32.96 21.37
N CYS A 279 6.71 -32.17 22.16
CA CYS A 279 6.73 -32.28 23.62
C CYS A 279 6.12 -33.59 24.11
N ARG A 280 5.10 -34.13 23.42
CA ARG A 280 4.58 -35.47 23.69
C ARG A 280 5.60 -36.56 23.40
N ASP A 281 6.38 -36.41 22.33
CA ASP A 281 7.41 -37.37 21.91
C ASP A 281 8.69 -37.27 22.78
N LEU A 282 9.10 -36.05 23.16
CA LEU A 282 10.26 -35.77 24.03
C LEU A 282 10.00 -36.13 25.49
N TYR A 283 8.76 -36.02 25.94
CA TYR A 283 8.34 -36.34 27.30
C TYR A 283 7.17 -37.31 27.25
N PRO A 284 7.41 -38.60 26.96
CA PRO A 284 6.38 -39.60 27.15
C PRO A 284 5.99 -39.56 28.63
N VAL A 285 4.81 -39.01 28.91
CA VAL A 285 4.19 -38.80 30.24
C VAL A 285 4.03 -40.11 31.05
N ARG A 286 4.56 -41.24 30.55
CA ARG A 286 4.28 -42.61 31.00
C ARG A 286 5.41 -43.31 31.76
N GLN A 287 6.57 -42.70 32.01
CA GLN A 287 7.68 -43.42 32.66
C GLN A 287 7.84 -43.18 34.17
N VAL A 288 7.19 -42.16 34.75
CA VAL A 288 7.24 -41.90 36.19
C VAL A 288 6.02 -42.54 36.86
N ASN A 289 6.24 -43.62 37.61
CA ASN A 289 5.22 -44.33 38.39
C ASN A 289 4.76 -43.52 39.63
N LEU A 290 4.35 -42.27 39.45
CA LEU A 290 3.79 -41.41 40.48
C LEU A 290 2.43 -40.81 40.05
N PRO A 291 1.49 -40.65 40.99
CA PRO A 291 0.23 -39.96 40.72
C PRO A 291 0.49 -38.54 40.19
N PHE A 292 -0.32 -38.08 39.24
CA PHE A 292 -0.14 -36.77 38.61
C PHE A 292 -1.35 -35.85 38.80
N VAL A 293 -1.07 -34.55 38.86
CA VAL A 293 -2.04 -33.46 38.81
C VAL A 293 -1.92 -32.80 37.44
N ARG A 294 -2.99 -32.84 36.65
CA ARG A 294 -3.04 -32.20 35.34
C ARG A 294 -3.68 -30.82 35.48
N ILE A 295 -2.91 -29.78 35.19
CA ILE A 295 -3.38 -28.40 35.17
C ILE A 295 -3.73 -28.03 33.73
N SER A 296 -5.01 -28.10 33.40
CA SER A 296 -5.53 -27.83 32.04
C SER A 296 -5.21 -26.41 31.54
N ASP A 297 -5.09 -25.45 32.45
CA ASP A 297 -4.93 -24.01 32.12
C ASP A 297 -3.46 -23.54 32.13
N ALA A 298 -2.49 -24.44 32.29
CA ALA A 298 -1.09 -24.02 32.48
C ALA A 298 -0.46 -23.39 31.22
N THR A 299 -0.94 -23.69 30.01
CA THR A 299 -0.29 -23.25 28.76
C THR A 299 -0.81 -21.91 28.24
N GLU A 300 -2.05 -21.52 28.55
CA GLU A 300 -2.66 -20.29 28.02
C GLU A 300 -3.02 -19.33 29.16
N ILE A 301 -2.57 -18.07 29.04
CA ILE A 301 -3.10 -17.00 29.89
C ILE A 301 -4.55 -16.85 29.48
N ASP A 302 -5.48 -17.35 30.29
CA ASP A 302 -6.90 -17.16 30.03
C ASP A 302 -7.16 -15.64 30.07
N PRO A 303 -7.55 -15.01 28.94
CA PRO A 303 -7.73 -13.56 28.89
C PRO A 303 -8.83 -13.07 29.84
N LYS A 304 -9.65 -13.99 30.36
CA LYS A 304 -10.71 -13.68 31.33
C LYS A 304 -10.21 -13.59 32.77
N LYS A 305 -9.06 -14.21 33.10
CA LYS A 305 -8.53 -14.24 34.47
C LYS A 305 -7.50 -13.11 34.65
N PRO A 306 -7.66 -12.22 35.64
CA PRO A 306 -6.67 -11.18 35.92
C PRO A 306 -5.30 -11.79 36.23
N LEU A 307 -4.27 -11.23 35.62
CA LEU A 307 -2.87 -11.57 35.87
C LEU A 307 -2.41 -10.86 37.14
N VAL A 308 -2.02 -11.62 38.17
CA VAL A 308 -1.64 -11.07 39.48
C VAL A 308 -0.29 -11.64 39.91
N LEU A 309 0.58 -10.80 40.46
CA LEU A 309 1.90 -11.21 40.95
C LEU A 309 1.79 -12.19 42.12
N SER A 310 2.61 -13.26 42.12
CA SER A 310 2.58 -14.30 43.16
C SER A 310 2.64 -13.78 44.61
N PRO A 311 3.43 -12.73 44.97
CA PRO A 311 3.50 -12.27 46.35
C PRO A 311 2.21 -11.65 46.89
N LEU A 312 1.27 -11.28 46.00
CA LEU A 312 -0.02 -10.71 46.36
C LEU A 312 -1.11 -11.77 46.58
N LEU A 313 -0.87 -13.01 46.12
CA LEU A 313 -1.84 -14.10 46.15
C LEU A 313 -1.70 -14.92 47.44
N LYS A 314 -2.84 -15.24 48.06
CA LYS A 314 -2.91 -16.11 49.24
C LYS A 314 -3.12 -17.56 48.79
N VAL A 315 -2.24 -18.46 49.23
CA VAL A 315 -2.27 -19.89 48.92
C VAL A 315 -2.88 -20.65 50.09
N ASP A 316 -3.80 -21.58 49.82
CA ASP A 316 -4.26 -22.54 50.82
C ASP A 316 -3.26 -23.71 50.91
N ALA A 317 -2.18 -23.50 51.67
CA ALA A 317 -1.09 -24.46 51.77
C ALA A 317 -1.52 -25.81 52.36
N ASN A 318 -2.50 -25.82 53.27
CA ASN A 318 -2.95 -27.05 53.92
C ASN A 318 -3.78 -27.91 52.97
N LEU A 319 -4.74 -27.28 52.27
CA LEU A 319 -5.54 -27.96 51.25
C LEU A 319 -4.64 -28.47 50.11
N PHE A 320 -3.73 -27.62 49.64
CA PHE A 320 -2.79 -28.01 48.60
C PHE A 320 -1.89 -29.16 49.04
N HIS A 321 -1.39 -29.13 50.28
CA HIS A 321 -0.52 -30.16 50.84
C HIS A 321 -1.22 -31.52 50.89
N ALA A 322 -2.43 -31.57 51.47
CA ALA A 322 -3.22 -32.80 51.56
C ALA A 322 -3.53 -33.41 50.19
N PHE A 323 -3.78 -32.55 49.19
CA PHE A 323 -4.07 -33.01 47.83
C PHE A 323 -2.84 -33.43 47.04
N SER A 324 -1.70 -32.76 47.21
CA SER A 324 -0.60 -32.80 46.23
C SER A 324 0.63 -33.61 46.66
N LEU A 325 0.72 -34.04 47.92
CA LEU A 325 1.93 -34.69 48.44
C LEU A 325 2.31 -35.93 47.62
N GLY A 326 3.56 -35.97 47.15
CA GLY A 326 4.08 -37.05 46.32
C GLY A 326 3.56 -37.08 44.88
N LYS A 327 2.77 -36.09 44.45
CA LYS A 327 2.24 -36.01 43.09
C LYS A 327 3.12 -35.18 42.16
N GLN A 328 3.14 -35.55 40.88
CA GLN A 328 3.80 -34.81 39.81
C GLN A 328 2.86 -33.80 39.14
N PHE A 329 3.37 -32.65 38.73
CA PHE A 329 2.59 -31.57 38.11
C PHE A 329 2.81 -31.53 36.59
N LEU A 330 1.72 -31.61 35.83
CA LEU A 330 1.74 -31.60 34.37
C LEU A 330 0.92 -30.44 33.78
N PRO A 331 1.34 -29.83 32.66
CA PRO A 331 2.56 -30.10 31.88
C PRO A 331 3.87 -29.79 32.64
N PRO A 332 5.04 -30.32 32.23
CA PRO A 332 6.29 -30.08 32.94
C PRO A 332 6.65 -28.58 32.97
N GLY A 333 7.19 -28.12 34.10
CA GLY A 333 7.64 -26.75 34.31
C GLY A 333 7.02 -26.04 35.52
N LYS A 334 7.68 -24.96 35.96
CA LYS A 334 7.27 -24.17 37.14
C LYS A 334 5.86 -23.60 36.96
N LYS A 335 5.45 -23.26 35.73
CA LYS A 335 4.14 -22.66 35.44
C LYS A 335 2.95 -23.51 35.89
N SER A 336 3.03 -24.82 35.71
CA SER A 336 1.96 -25.74 36.15
C SER A 336 1.84 -25.79 37.66
N VAL A 337 2.99 -25.81 38.37
CA VAL A 337 3.01 -25.75 39.84
C VAL A 337 2.47 -24.41 40.34
N MET A 338 2.96 -23.30 39.78
CA MET A 338 2.53 -21.96 40.17
C MET A 338 1.03 -21.77 39.90
N GLN A 339 0.50 -22.28 38.79
CA GLN A 339 -0.94 -22.22 38.53
C GLN A 339 -1.76 -23.18 39.41
N GLY A 340 -1.20 -24.33 39.80
CA GLY A 340 -1.83 -25.26 40.74
C GLY A 340 -1.91 -24.75 42.18
N LEU A 341 -0.96 -23.90 42.58
CA LEU A 341 -0.98 -23.18 43.86
C LEU A 341 -1.85 -21.90 43.84
N CYS A 342 -2.07 -21.36 42.64
CA CYS A 342 -2.83 -20.12 42.46
C CYS A 342 -4.29 -20.32 42.88
N PRO A 343 -4.88 -19.43 43.70
CA PRO A 343 -6.29 -19.48 44.02
C PRO A 343 -7.16 -19.37 42.75
N GLY A 344 -8.30 -20.05 42.75
CA GLY A 344 -9.24 -20.04 41.63
C GLY A 344 -9.63 -18.61 41.21
N GLY A 345 -9.67 -18.37 39.91
CA GLY A 345 -10.03 -17.07 39.33
C GLY A 345 -8.85 -16.16 38.96
N TYR A 346 -7.62 -16.52 39.31
CA TYR A 346 -6.42 -15.73 39.00
C TYR A 346 -5.41 -16.51 38.15
N THR A 347 -4.57 -15.78 37.41
CA THR A 347 -3.38 -16.31 36.75
C THR A 347 -2.14 -15.76 37.45
N ALA A 348 -1.29 -16.64 37.97
CA ALA A 348 -0.09 -16.21 38.70
C ALA A 348 0.98 -15.69 37.74
N ALA A 349 1.44 -14.44 37.96
CA ALA A 349 2.63 -13.88 37.33
C ALA A 349 3.84 -14.10 38.23
N PHE A 350 4.89 -14.70 37.67
CA PHE A 350 6.12 -15.03 38.39
C PHE A 350 7.32 -15.05 37.43
N ARG A 351 8.51 -15.07 38.00
CA ARG A 351 9.81 -15.11 37.31
C ARG A 351 10.28 -16.55 37.12
N SER A 352 10.44 -17.06 35.91
CA SER A 352 10.79 -18.48 35.71
C SER A 352 12.24 -18.84 36.12
N ASP A 353 13.12 -17.84 36.14
CA ASP A 353 14.54 -17.93 36.43
C ASP A 353 14.86 -18.14 37.91
N VAL A 354 13.93 -17.79 38.81
CA VAL A 354 14.16 -17.82 40.26
C VAL A 354 13.73 -19.15 40.87
N ASP A 355 14.52 -19.69 41.80
CA ASP A 355 14.21 -20.97 42.46
C ASP A 355 13.30 -20.82 43.69
N ILE A 356 13.26 -19.65 44.34
CA ILE A 356 12.36 -19.39 45.47
C ILE A 356 11.28 -18.38 45.10
N HIS A 357 10.02 -18.78 45.24
CA HIS A 357 8.87 -17.91 45.01
C HIS A 357 8.13 -17.57 46.30
N ALA A 358 7.95 -16.27 46.50
CA ALA A 358 7.16 -15.71 47.58
C ALA A 358 5.68 -15.64 47.19
N TRP A 359 4.82 -16.13 48.08
CA TRP A 359 3.36 -15.93 48.09
C TRP A 359 2.97 -15.03 49.25
N ARG A 360 1.71 -14.58 49.37
CA ARG A 360 1.31 -13.70 50.48
C ARG A 360 1.46 -14.35 51.86
N ASN A 361 1.28 -15.66 51.95
CA ASN A 361 1.25 -16.41 53.22
C ASN A 361 2.06 -17.72 53.18
N ALA A 362 2.86 -17.93 52.13
CA ALA A 362 3.67 -19.13 51.94
C ALA A 362 4.89 -18.81 51.06
N MET A 363 5.82 -19.76 50.97
CA MET A 363 6.91 -19.73 50.01
C MET A 363 7.05 -21.09 49.34
N THR A 364 7.63 -21.12 48.15
CA THR A 364 7.88 -22.35 47.40
C THR A 364 9.33 -22.38 46.93
N LEU A 365 10.03 -23.47 47.20
CA LEU A 365 11.38 -23.74 46.77
C LEU A 365 11.35 -24.77 45.64
N PHE A 366 11.89 -24.40 44.49
CA PHE A 366 12.08 -25.26 43.32
C PHE A 366 13.53 -25.71 43.27
N VAL A 367 13.74 -27.02 43.29
CA VAL A 367 15.05 -27.64 43.17
C VAL A 367 15.15 -28.26 41.78
N ASN A 368 16.00 -27.66 40.94
CA ASN A 368 16.24 -28.12 39.57
C ASN A 368 17.50 -28.99 39.57
N GLY A 369 17.32 -30.30 39.55
CA GLY A 369 18.39 -31.28 39.36
C GLY A 369 18.45 -31.75 37.92
N THR A 370 19.63 -31.66 37.33
CA THR A 370 19.90 -32.14 35.97
C THR A 370 20.17 -33.65 35.93
N THR A 371 20.59 -34.23 37.05
CA THR A 371 21.01 -35.63 37.16
C THR A 371 20.53 -36.25 38.46
N GLY A 372 20.31 -37.57 38.48
CA GLY A 372 19.98 -38.29 39.72
C GLY A 372 21.06 -38.22 40.80
N MET A 373 22.35 -38.13 40.41
CA MET A 373 23.47 -37.96 41.34
C MET A 373 23.37 -36.65 42.13
N PHE A 374 22.84 -35.58 41.51
CA PHE A 374 22.59 -34.33 42.23
C PHE A 374 21.64 -34.56 43.41
N TYR A 375 20.56 -35.32 43.22
CA TYR A 375 19.63 -35.63 44.30
C TYR A 375 20.19 -36.60 45.33
N HIS A 376 21.02 -37.55 44.90
CA HIS A 376 21.67 -38.49 45.81
C HIS A 376 22.55 -37.77 46.84
N TYR A 377 23.33 -36.78 46.41
CA TYR A 377 24.22 -36.01 47.29
C TYR A 377 23.52 -34.84 47.99
N MET A 378 22.43 -34.32 47.43
CA MET A 378 21.73 -33.19 48.04
C MET A 378 20.99 -33.61 49.31
N PHE A 379 20.30 -34.75 49.30
CA PHE A 379 19.48 -35.19 50.43
C PHE A 379 20.21 -36.21 51.30
N GLU A 380 20.38 -35.85 52.58
CA GLU A 380 20.94 -36.72 53.63
C GLU A 380 19.81 -37.36 54.44
N GLU A 381 20.01 -38.62 54.80
CA GLU A 381 19.07 -39.39 55.63
C GLU A 381 19.72 -39.73 56.97
N ALA A 382 19.04 -39.39 58.07
CA ALA A 382 19.44 -39.79 59.41
C ALA A 382 18.31 -40.55 60.10
N THR A 383 18.66 -41.57 60.90
CA THR A 383 17.69 -42.25 61.78
C THR A 383 18.04 -41.90 63.22
N LEU A 384 17.17 -41.13 63.88
CA LEU A 384 17.38 -40.65 65.24
C LEU A 384 16.17 -41.04 66.08
N ARG A 385 16.43 -41.67 67.23
CA ARG A 385 15.39 -42.19 68.14
C ARG A 385 14.33 -43.06 67.40
N GLY A 386 14.78 -43.86 66.43
CA GLY A 386 13.91 -44.73 65.62
C GLY A 386 13.05 -44.01 64.58
N ARG A 387 13.16 -42.67 64.45
CA ARG A 387 12.48 -41.89 63.40
C ARG A 387 13.46 -41.56 62.29
N LYS A 388 12.96 -41.57 61.05
CA LYS A 388 13.74 -41.17 59.88
C LYS A 388 13.57 -39.68 59.67
N HIS A 389 14.68 -39.02 59.37
CA HIS A 389 14.74 -37.60 59.05
C HIS A 389 15.48 -37.44 57.73
N ILE A 390 14.98 -36.54 56.88
CA ILE A 390 15.69 -36.10 55.68
C ILE A 390 16.00 -34.64 55.84
N PHE A 391 17.23 -34.28 55.55
CA PHE A 391 17.69 -32.91 55.59
C PHE A 391 18.67 -32.67 54.45
N PHE A 392 18.81 -31.41 54.04
CA PHE A 392 19.66 -31.06 52.92
C PHE A 392 20.18 -29.63 53.03
N ARG A 393 21.19 -29.35 52.21
CA ARG A 393 21.78 -28.03 52.04
C ARG A 393 21.40 -27.45 50.69
N TRP A 394 21.01 -26.18 50.68
CA TRP A 394 20.67 -25.44 49.47
C TRP A 394 21.54 -24.20 49.35
N ALA A 395 22.45 -24.22 48.38
CA ALA A 395 23.46 -23.19 48.14
C ALA A 395 23.17 -22.29 46.91
N ARG A 396 22.09 -22.55 46.16
CA ARG A 396 21.72 -21.73 44.97
C ARG A 396 20.93 -20.49 45.39
N CYS A 397 21.61 -19.59 46.12
CA CYS A 397 20.97 -18.49 46.83
C CYS A 397 21.09 -17.12 46.13
N LEU A 398 21.47 -17.09 44.85
CA LEU A 398 21.70 -15.84 44.10
C LEU A 398 20.45 -14.93 44.07
N ASP A 399 19.26 -15.52 44.10
CA ASP A 399 17.99 -14.80 44.01
C ASP A 399 17.35 -14.49 45.38
N VAL A 400 18.04 -14.79 46.49
CA VAL A 400 17.51 -14.56 47.84
C VAL A 400 17.70 -13.09 48.21
N THR A 401 16.63 -12.31 48.09
CA THR A 401 16.59 -10.92 48.55
C THR A 401 16.54 -10.85 50.09
N PRO A 402 16.93 -9.72 50.71
CA PRO A 402 16.80 -9.54 52.16
C PRO A 402 15.38 -9.80 52.69
N SER A 403 14.36 -9.43 51.92
CA SER A 403 12.96 -9.70 52.25
C SER A 403 12.59 -11.20 52.23
N ILE A 404 13.18 -11.98 51.32
CA ILE A 404 13.00 -13.44 51.29
C ILE A 404 13.76 -14.08 52.45
N LEU A 405 14.97 -13.59 52.76
CA LEU A 405 15.74 -14.04 53.92
C LEU A 405 14.97 -13.85 55.23
N GLU A 406 14.36 -12.68 55.43
CA GLU A 406 13.50 -12.42 56.60
C GLU A 406 12.32 -13.40 56.69
N ARG A 407 11.68 -13.71 55.55
CA ARG A 407 10.57 -14.68 55.52
C ARG A 407 11.02 -16.11 55.74
N LEU A 408 12.21 -16.50 55.26
CA LEU A 408 12.80 -17.81 55.53
C LEU A 408 13.02 -18.02 57.03
N ARG A 409 13.31 -16.96 57.78
CA ARG A 409 13.37 -17.01 59.25
C ARG A 409 11.99 -17.19 59.92
N ARG A 410 10.88 -17.10 59.19
CA ARG A 410 9.52 -17.36 59.71
C ARG A 410 9.00 -18.76 59.40
N VAL A 411 9.79 -19.56 58.69
CA VAL A 411 9.43 -20.93 58.35
C VAL A 411 9.43 -21.79 59.62
N PRO A 412 8.53 -22.79 59.75
CA PRO A 412 8.54 -23.71 60.88
C PRO A 412 9.95 -24.23 61.16
N LYS A 413 10.34 -24.28 62.44
CA LYS A 413 11.66 -24.76 62.84
C LYS A 413 11.76 -26.28 62.65
N GLY A 414 12.88 -26.74 62.09
CA GLY A 414 13.20 -28.17 62.06
C GLY A 414 13.78 -28.65 63.41
N GLU A 415 14.14 -29.92 63.47
CA GLU A 415 14.75 -30.53 64.64
C GLU A 415 16.21 -30.10 64.77
N GLU A 416 16.53 -29.40 65.86
CA GLU A 416 17.82 -28.73 66.06
C GLU A 416 19.03 -29.65 65.96
N HIS A 417 18.87 -30.92 66.34
CA HIS A 417 19.96 -31.90 66.30
C HIS A 417 20.35 -32.32 64.87
N LEU A 418 19.55 -31.98 63.86
CA LEU A 418 19.87 -32.19 62.44
C LEU A 418 20.69 -31.05 61.84
N ARG A 419 21.01 -30.02 62.63
CA ARG A 419 21.78 -28.87 62.18
C ARG A 419 23.23 -29.29 61.92
N PHE A 420 23.71 -29.03 60.69
CA PHE A 420 25.03 -29.43 60.23
C PHE A 420 26.19 -28.94 61.12
N HIS A 421 26.19 -27.66 61.53
CA HIS A 421 27.29 -27.05 62.28
C HIS A 421 26.82 -25.90 63.18
N ASN A 422 27.57 -25.63 64.26
CA ASN A 422 27.39 -24.48 65.14
C ASN A 422 27.61 -23.12 64.44
N ASN A 423 28.25 -23.12 63.27
CA ASN A 423 28.53 -21.92 62.48
C ASN A 423 27.33 -21.43 61.64
N TYR A 424 26.21 -22.16 61.67
CA TYR A 424 24.96 -21.66 61.11
C TYR A 424 24.39 -20.61 62.08
N PHE A 425 23.81 -19.52 61.60
CA PHE A 425 23.18 -18.53 62.48
C PHE A 425 21.80 -19.05 62.95
N ASP A 426 21.57 -19.06 64.26
CA ASP A 426 20.28 -19.37 64.92
C ASP A 426 19.30 -18.20 64.82
N THR A 427 18.00 -18.36 65.09
CA THR A 427 16.95 -19.30 64.64
C THR A 427 15.69 -18.43 64.50
N PRO A 428 14.60 -18.90 63.86
CA PRO A 428 13.32 -18.18 63.83
C PRO A 428 12.97 -17.64 65.21
N ASN A 429 12.71 -16.35 65.33
CA ASN A 429 12.27 -15.78 66.59
C ASN A 429 10.88 -16.39 66.88
N PRO A 430 10.70 -17.17 67.96
CA PRO A 430 9.42 -17.85 68.26
C PRO A 430 8.27 -16.86 68.53
N THR A 431 8.56 -15.57 68.58
CA THR A 431 7.62 -14.45 68.74
C THR A 431 6.81 -14.13 67.48
N ASP A 432 7.14 -14.69 66.31
CA ASP A 432 6.33 -14.46 65.10
C ASP A 432 5.02 -15.26 65.15
N LYS A 433 3.91 -14.54 65.29
CA LYS A 433 2.57 -15.07 65.61
C LYS A 433 2.00 -16.08 64.60
N LYS A 434 2.58 -16.26 63.40
CA LYS A 434 2.14 -17.23 62.39
C LYS A 434 3.32 -17.71 61.52
N PRO A 435 3.75 -18.98 61.63
CA PRO A 435 4.80 -19.50 60.76
C PRO A 435 4.32 -19.59 59.31
N GLU A 436 5.20 -19.28 58.36
CA GLU A 436 4.91 -19.35 56.94
C GLU A 436 5.44 -20.66 56.35
N PRO A 437 4.59 -21.52 55.76
CA PRO A 437 5.05 -22.78 55.20
C PRO A 437 5.96 -22.55 53.98
N LEU A 438 7.07 -23.29 53.95
CA LEU A 438 7.95 -23.41 52.79
C LEU A 438 7.71 -24.76 52.11
N LEU A 439 7.27 -24.72 50.85
CA LEU A 439 6.88 -25.90 50.08
C LEU A 439 8.03 -26.34 49.16
N LEU A 440 8.42 -27.60 49.20
CA LEU A 440 9.49 -28.15 48.35
C LEU A 440 8.93 -28.79 47.08
N PHE A 441 9.44 -28.35 45.92
CA PHE A 441 9.21 -28.97 44.63
C PHE A 441 10.55 -29.42 44.02
N VAL A 442 10.65 -30.70 43.70
CA VAL A 442 11.84 -31.29 43.09
C VAL A 442 11.54 -31.61 41.63
N GLN A 443 12.41 -31.21 40.71
CA GLN A 443 12.26 -31.51 39.29
C GLN A 443 12.68 -32.95 39.00
N TYR A 444 11.80 -33.80 38.48
CA TYR A 444 12.27 -35.04 37.87
C TYR A 444 13.30 -34.71 36.76
N PRO A 445 14.41 -35.44 36.58
CA PRO A 445 15.41 -35.09 35.57
C PRO A 445 14.78 -34.84 34.18
N ASN A 446 14.93 -33.62 33.67
CA ASN A 446 14.28 -33.11 32.46
C ASN A 446 12.73 -33.20 32.42
N GLY A 447 12.06 -33.44 33.54
CA GLY A 447 10.64 -33.76 33.61
C GLY A 447 9.80 -32.83 34.49
N PRO A 448 8.64 -33.31 34.97
CA PRO A 448 7.72 -32.53 35.79
C PRO A 448 8.27 -32.29 37.19
N TYR A 449 7.73 -31.28 37.87
CA TYR A 449 7.99 -31.06 39.28
C TYR A 449 7.12 -31.98 40.14
N ILE A 450 7.72 -32.53 41.18
CA ILE A 450 7.08 -33.38 42.18
C ILE A 450 7.03 -32.60 43.49
N TYR A 451 5.87 -32.57 44.14
CA TYR A 451 5.73 -31.93 45.44
C TYR A 451 6.16 -32.87 46.57
N CYS A 452 7.20 -32.48 47.30
CA CYS A 452 7.82 -33.31 48.34
C CYS A 452 7.31 -33.02 49.76
N GLY A 453 6.59 -31.92 49.97
CA GLY A 453 6.08 -31.56 51.29
C GLY A 453 6.58 -30.20 51.80
N ARG A 454 6.44 -29.98 53.10
CA ARG A 454 6.84 -28.77 53.82
C ARG A 454 8.25 -28.91 54.37
N LEU A 455 8.97 -27.80 54.37
CA LEU A 455 10.32 -27.70 54.92
C LEU A 455 10.32 -27.06 56.30
N GLY A 456 11.17 -27.62 57.16
CA GLY A 456 11.57 -27.06 58.44
C GLY A 456 12.91 -26.35 58.30
N TYR A 457 13.02 -25.15 58.84
CA TYR A 457 14.24 -24.35 58.80
C TYR A 457 15.23 -24.80 59.88
N LEU A 458 16.45 -25.14 59.48
CA LEU A 458 17.53 -25.56 60.41
C LEU A 458 18.59 -24.46 60.60
N GLY A 459 18.63 -23.46 59.71
CA GLY A 459 19.56 -22.33 59.79
C GLY A 459 20.11 -21.92 58.43
N TYR A 460 20.97 -20.91 58.43
CA TYR A 460 21.76 -20.54 57.26
C TYR A 460 23.20 -20.14 57.61
N ARG A 461 24.10 -20.29 56.65
CA ARG A 461 25.47 -19.77 56.65
C ARG A 461 25.54 -18.60 55.68
N SER A 462 26.22 -17.52 56.02
CA SER A 462 26.28 -16.31 55.18
C SER A 462 27.39 -16.32 54.13
N ASN A 463 28.45 -17.11 54.32
CA ASN A 463 29.60 -17.15 53.40
C ASN A 463 30.17 -18.58 53.24
N PRO A 464 29.90 -19.27 52.11
CA PRO A 464 28.92 -18.92 51.09
C PRO A 464 27.48 -18.95 51.64
N LEU A 465 26.56 -18.20 51.01
CA LEU A 465 25.15 -18.16 51.42
C LEU A 465 24.50 -19.52 51.17
N GLU A 466 24.12 -20.20 52.24
CA GLU A 466 23.63 -21.57 52.19
C GLU A 466 22.60 -21.82 53.28
N PHE A 467 21.49 -22.44 52.91
CA PHE A 467 20.40 -22.78 53.83
C PHE A 467 20.36 -24.27 54.11
N SER A 468 20.00 -24.61 55.35
CA SER A 468 19.76 -25.98 55.75
C SER A 468 18.28 -26.18 56.06
N PHE A 469 17.70 -27.25 55.51
CA PHE A 469 16.29 -27.57 55.68
C PHE A 469 16.08 -29.04 56.04
N GLN A 470 15.05 -29.31 56.85
CA GLN A 470 14.51 -30.65 57.12
C GLN A 470 13.21 -30.84 56.32
N LEU A 471 12.95 -32.03 55.81
CA LEU A 471 11.64 -32.40 55.27
C LEU A 471 10.71 -32.86 56.40
N LEU A 472 9.66 -32.08 56.68
CA LEU A 472 8.77 -32.33 57.83
C LEU A 472 7.76 -33.46 57.57
N ASP A 473 7.34 -33.62 56.31
CA ASP A 473 6.26 -34.55 55.93
C ASP A 473 6.76 -35.93 55.49
N ILE A 474 7.95 -36.32 55.96
CA ILE A 474 8.59 -37.60 55.60
C ILE A 474 7.71 -38.82 55.92
N ASN A 475 6.96 -38.78 57.03
CA ASN A 475 6.14 -39.91 57.46
C ASN A 475 4.94 -40.16 56.54
N ALA A 476 4.44 -39.12 55.86
CA ALA A 476 3.32 -39.20 54.92
C ALA A 476 3.78 -39.42 53.47
N LEU A 477 5.07 -39.19 53.19
CA LEU A 477 5.66 -39.33 51.86
C LEU A 477 6.36 -40.68 51.73
N ASN A 478 6.12 -41.41 50.64
CA ASN A 478 6.94 -42.58 50.30
C ASN A 478 8.31 -42.15 49.77
N TRP A 479 9.15 -41.62 50.66
CA TRP A 479 10.43 -41.03 50.30
C TRP A 479 11.37 -42.03 49.62
N ARG A 480 11.39 -43.29 50.06
CA ARG A 480 12.25 -44.32 49.46
C ARG A 480 11.92 -44.53 47.98
N GLN A 481 10.63 -44.62 47.66
CA GLN A 481 10.19 -44.73 46.26
C GLN A 481 10.55 -43.48 45.46
N LEU A 482 10.35 -42.29 46.04
CA LEU A 482 10.68 -41.03 45.38
C LEU A 482 12.19 -40.86 45.15
N ARG A 483 13.02 -41.17 46.16
CA ARG A 483 14.47 -41.09 46.10
C ARG A 483 15.00 -42.03 45.02
N ASN A 484 14.59 -43.30 45.04
CA ASN A 484 14.92 -44.26 44.01
C ASN A 484 14.53 -43.74 42.63
N LEU A 485 13.32 -43.22 42.47
CA LEU A 485 12.88 -42.65 41.19
C LEU A 485 13.74 -41.47 40.72
N LEU A 486 14.16 -40.60 41.64
CA LEU A 486 15.03 -39.47 41.33
C LEU A 486 16.47 -39.89 41.02
N THR A 487 16.97 -40.99 41.60
CA THR A 487 18.35 -41.48 41.43
C THR A 487 18.50 -42.52 40.32
N ASP A 488 17.51 -43.39 40.13
CA ASP A 488 17.51 -44.54 39.20
C ASP A 488 17.36 -44.12 37.73
N SER A 489 17.08 -42.85 37.46
CA SER A 489 17.09 -42.30 36.10
C SER A 489 18.45 -42.44 35.40
N TYR A 490 19.50 -42.87 36.11
CA TYR A 490 20.80 -43.26 35.54
C TYR A 490 20.80 -44.65 34.87
N ASN A 491 19.90 -45.56 35.25
CA ASN A 491 19.88 -46.94 34.73
C ASN A 491 18.94 -47.14 33.54
N ILE A 492 18.16 -46.13 33.16
CA ILE A 492 17.44 -46.14 31.88
C ILE A 492 18.45 -45.74 30.81
N HIS A 493 19.04 -46.74 30.17
CA HIS A 493 19.86 -46.58 28.97
C HIS A 493 19.26 -45.52 28.03
N PRO A 494 20.08 -44.61 27.46
CA PRO A 494 19.65 -43.75 26.38
C PRO A 494 19.46 -44.59 25.11
N VAL A 495 18.35 -45.31 25.02
CA VAL A 495 17.90 -45.96 23.78
C VAL A 495 17.34 -44.87 22.87
N SER A 496 18.25 -44.10 22.27
CA SER A 496 18.19 -43.59 20.87
C SER A 496 19.35 -42.64 20.53
N LEU A 497 20.54 -42.81 21.12
CA LEU A 497 21.74 -42.10 20.65
C LEU A 497 22.85 -43.10 20.28
N VAL A 498 22.57 -43.87 19.24
CA VAL A 498 23.46 -44.81 18.55
C VAL A 498 23.04 -44.68 17.07
N HIS A 499 23.79 -44.13 16.11
CA HIS A 499 25.21 -43.88 15.94
C HIS A 499 25.46 -42.46 15.39
N GLN A 500 26.48 -41.77 15.92
CA GLN A 500 27.56 -41.21 15.09
C GLN A 500 28.71 -40.81 16.03
N SER A 501 29.46 -41.83 16.45
CA SER A 501 30.81 -41.65 16.94
C SER A 501 31.72 -41.34 15.76
N LEU A 502 32.51 -40.27 15.92
CA LEU A 502 33.90 -40.15 15.51
C LEU A 502 34.30 -40.90 14.23
N THR A 503 34.23 -40.20 13.10
CA THR A 503 35.35 -40.24 12.15
C THR A 503 35.81 -38.81 11.95
N MET A 504 37.04 -38.56 12.36
CA MET A 504 37.81 -37.39 11.99
C MET A 504 37.83 -37.27 10.47
N GLU A 505 37.17 -36.26 9.92
CA GLU A 505 37.60 -35.52 8.73
C GLU A 505 36.68 -34.32 8.52
N GLY A 506 37.27 -33.14 8.36
CA GLY A 506 36.56 -31.86 8.29
C GLY A 506 35.59 -31.81 7.11
N ALA A 507 34.30 -31.73 7.41
CA ALA A 507 33.30 -31.27 6.48
C ALA A 507 32.41 -30.26 7.21
N GLU A 508 32.55 -29.00 6.83
CA GLU A 508 31.60 -27.95 7.19
C GLU A 508 30.16 -28.39 6.89
N PRO A 509 29.18 -28.00 7.71
CA PRO A 509 27.77 -28.29 7.43
C PRO A 509 27.37 -27.62 6.12
N LEU A 510 27.25 -28.42 5.06
CA LEU A 510 26.84 -28.00 3.72
C LEU A 510 25.51 -27.22 3.83
N SER A 511 25.51 -26.02 3.24
CA SER A 511 24.33 -25.14 3.13
C SER A 511 23.09 -25.89 2.65
N GLU A 512 21.89 -25.53 3.13
CA GLU A 512 20.60 -26.10 2.69
C GLU A 512 20.46 -26.20 1.15
N TYR A 513 21.13 -25.30 0.44
CA TYR A 513 21.19 -25.30 -1.02
C TYR A 513 21.92 -26.53 -1.60
N GLU A 514 23.05 -26.93 -1.02
CA GLU A 514 23.82 -28.11 -1.46
C GLU A 514 23.14 -29.42 -1.12
N ALA A 515 22.46 -29.48 0.03
CA ALA A 515 21.63 -30.63 0.39
C ALA A 515 20.50 -30.83 -0.65
N LYS A 516 19.80 -29.76 -1.03
CA LYS A 516 18.76 -29.81 -2.09
C LYS A 516 19.34 -30.12 -3.46
N ARG A 517 20.53 -29.62 -3.79
CA ARG A 517 21.19 -29.92 -5.06
C ARG A 517 21.55 -31.41 -5.16
N ARG A 518 22.10 -31.99 -4.09
CA ARG A 518 22.39 -33.43 -4.03
C ARG A 518 21.12 -34.28 -4.10
N GLN A 519 20.06 -33.87 -3.40
CA GLN A 519 18.76 -34.56 -3.47
C GLN A 519 18.19 -34.58 -4.90
N ARG A 520 18.25 -33.47 -5.64
CA ARG A 520 17.82 -33.42 -7.05
C ARG A 520 18.69 -34.27 -7.97
N MET A 521 20.01 -34.33 -7.72
CA MET A 521 20.93 -35.16 -8.48
C MET A 521 20.63 -36.65 -8.28
N GLU A 522 20.29 -37.04 -7.04
CA GLU A 522 19.91 -38.40 -6.68
C GLU A 522 18.54 -38.79 -7.26
N GLU A 523 17.55 -37.89 -7.18
CA GLU A 523 16.24 -38.08 -7.82
C GLU A 523 16.39 -38.20 -9.35
N ASN A 524 17.20 -37.36 -9.98
CA ASN A 524 17.48 -37.47 -11.41
C ASN A 524 18.18 -38.79 -11.75
N ARG A 525 19.11 -39.28 -10.91
CA ARG A 525 19.72 -40.60 -11.08
C ARG A 525 18.69 -41.72 -10.99
N ARG A 526 17.78 -41.68 -10.00
CA ARG A 526 16.70 -42.65 -9.86
C ARG A 526 15.74 -42.63 -11.04
N VAL A 527 15.37 -41.45 -11.53
CA VAL A 527 14.52 -41.29 -12.70
C VAL A 527 15.23 -41.84 -13.95
N LEU A 528 16.50 -41.50 -14.16
CA LEU A 528 17.27 -42.03 -15.30
C LEU A 528 17.44 -43.55 -15.23
N ALA A 529 17.66 -44.11 -14.03
CA ALA A 529 17.70 -45.56 -13.82
C ALA A 529 16.35 -46.22 -14.12
N SER A 530 15.23 -45.60 -13.71
CA SER A 530 13.88 -46.10 -13.99
C SER A 530 13.51 -46.06 -15.49
N LEU A 531 14.16 -45.20 -16.26
CA LEU A 531 13.95 -45.07 -17.70
C LEU A 531 14.78 -46.06 -18.52
N SER A 532 15.57 -46.93 -17.88
CA SER A 532 16.38 -47.97 -18.54
C SER A 532 17.23 -47.44 -19.70
N ILE A 533 17.66 -46.17 -19.62
CA ILE A 533 18.51 -45.57 -20.64
C ILE A 533 19.91 -46.19 -20.47
N PRO A 534 20.48 -46.87 -21.48
CA PRO A 534 21.80 -47.46 -21.38
C PRO A 534 22.81 -46.38 -21.02
N THR A 535 23.38 -46.48 -19.83
CA THR A 535 24.41 -45.55 -19.35
C THR A 535 25.63 -45.72 -20.26
N ILE A 536 25.87 -44.76 -21.16
CA ILE A 536 27.06 -44.75 -22.02
C ILE A 536 28.28 -44.75 -21.08
N PRO A 537 29.15 -45.78 -21.12
CA PRO A 537 30.32 -45.82 -20.26
C PRO A 537 31.20 -44.62 -20.59
N ARG A 538 31.49 -43.80 -19.56
CA ARG A 538 32.42 -42.69 -19.71
C ARG A 538 33.82 -43.25 -19.98
N PRO A 539 34.53 -42.77 -21.02
CA PRO A 539 35.91 -43.16 -21.25
C PRO A 539 36.78 -42.74 -20.08
N SER A 540 37.61 -43.66 -19.60
CA SER A 540 38.59 -43.46 -18.53
C SER A 540 39.63 -42.38 -18.90
N PRO A 541 40.26 -41.74 -17.90
CA PRO A 541 41.13 -40.60 -18.13
C PRO A 541 42.38 -41.01 -18.91
N ARG A 542 42.56 -40.31 -20.03
CA ARG A 542 43.68 -40.40 -20.96
C ARG A 542 45.00 -40.07 -20.26
N LEU A 543 45.88 -41.07 -20.16
CA LEU A 543 47.27 -40.88 -19.74
C LEU A 543 48.02 -40.05 -20.79
N GLN A 544 48.81 -39.08 -20.31
CA GLN A 544 49.69 -38.26 -21.14
C GLN A 544 50.95 -39.04 -21.54
N PRO A 545 51.43 -38.92 -22.78
CA PRO A 545 52.71 -39.51 -23.19
C PRO A 545 53.87 -38.53 -23.00
N THR A 546 54.94 -39.01 -22.38
CA THR A 546 56.27 -38.40 -22.39
C THR A 546 57.13 -39.00 -23.50
N LYS A 547 57.68 -38.09 -24.34
CA LYS A 547 59.00 -38.11 -25.03
C LYS A 547 59.48 -39.37 -25.79
N ALA A 548 59.84 -39.18 -27.07
CA ALA A 548 61.22 -39.23 -27.63
C ALA A 548 61.33 -39.88 -29.04
N ALA A 549 62.09 -39.15 -29.89
CA ALA A 549 62.97 -39.50 -31.02
C ALA A 549 63.01 -40.92 -31.64
N GLY A 550 63.20 -40.99 -32.97
CA GLY A 550 63.79 -42.18 -33.64
C GLY A 550 63.49 -42.38 -35.14
N THR A 551 64.20 -41.64 -35.99
CA THR A 551 64.92 -41.99 -37.24
C THR A 551 64.62 -43.27 -38.10
N LEU A 552 64.69 -43.06 -39.43
CA LEU A 552 65.13 -43.94 -40.57
C LEU A 552 64.12 -44.78 -41.39
N GLU A 553 63.94 -44.36 -42.66
CA GLU A 553 64.09 -45.06 -43.96
C GLU A 553 64.19 -46.61 -44.00
N PRO A 554 63.65 -47.27 -45.06
CA PRO A 554 64.54 -47.60 -46.19
C PRO A 554 63.89 -47.63 -47.58
N THR A 555 64.61 -47.06 -48.54
CA THR A 555 64.53 -47.32 -49.99
C THR A 555 65.31 -48.59 -50.35
N ARG A 556 64.81 -49.47 -51.25
CA ARG A 556 65.63 -50.29 -52.18
C ARG A 556 64.81 -50.97 -53.30
N THR A 557 65.18 -50.63 -54.54
CA THR A 557 64.90 -51.28 -55.86
C THR A 557 65.82 -52.54 -56.03
N PRO A 558 65.98 -53.29 -57.17
CA PRO A 558 65.64 -53.05 -58.61
C PRO A 558 65.34 -54.29 -59.55
N ARG A 559 65.07 -54.02 -60.85
CA ARG A 559 65.26 -54.84 -62.10
C ARG A 559 64.55 -56.22 -62.23
N ARG A 560 64.01 -56.68 -63.38
CA ARG A 560 64.58 -56.85 -64.75
C ARG A 560 63.46 -57.12 -65.80
N ARG A 561 63.72 -56.80 -67.07
CA ARG A 561 62.85 -56.87 -68.27
C ARG A 561 62.54 -58.30 -68.75
N SER A 562 61.35 -58.55 -69.34
CA SER A 562 61.18 -59.57 -70.40
C SER A 562 59.97 -59.31 -71.35
N SER A 563 60.11 -59.83 -72.57
CA SER A 563 59.50 -59.49 -73.87
C SER A 563 57.98 -59.73 -74.04
N ARG A 564 57.22 -60.05 -72.99
CA ARG A 564 55.77 -60.35 -73.10
C ARG A 564 54.83 -59.14 -72.94
N GLN A 565 55.37 -57.97 -72.62
CA GLN A 565 54.58 -56.77 -72.28
C GLN A 565 54.15 -55.93 -73.50
N LYS A 566 54.68 -56.20 -74.70
CA LYS A 566 54.39 -55.41 -75.90
C LYS A 566 53.06 -55.79 -76.60
N LYS A 567 52.67 -57.07 -76.57
CA LYS A 567 51.35 -57.52 -77.11
C LYS A 567 50.17 -57.21 -76.19
N ARG A 568 50.38 -57.10 -74.87
CA ARG A 568 49.32 -56.71 -73.91
C ARG A 568 49.01 -55.21 -73.92
N ARG A 569 49.99 -54.36 -74.27
CA ARG A 569 49.79 -52.91 -74.39
C ARG A 569 48.95 -52.53 -75.61
N ALA A 570 49.10 -53.23 -76.74
CA ALA A 570 48.29 -52.99 -77.92
C ALA A 570 46.79 -53.32 -77.71
N ILE A 571 46.49 -54.41 -77.00
CA ILE A 571 45.10 -54.80 -76.67
C ILE A 571 44.50 -53.86 -75.61
N ALA A 572 45.30 -53.40 -74.64
CA ALA A 572 44.87 -52.41 -73.66
C ALA A 572 44.58 -51.04 -74.30
N GLU A 573 45.40 -50.57 -75.24
CA GLU A 573 45.16 -49.31 -75.96
C GLU A 573 43.90 -49.36 -76.82
N GLN A 574 43.59 -50.50 -77.45
CA GLN A 574 42.38 -50.64 -78.25
C GLN A 574 41.11 -50.61 -77.38
N GLN A 575 41.13 -51.27 -76.22
CA GLN A 575 40.03 -51.21 -75.24
C GLN A 575 39.91 -49.83 -74.59
N GLU A 576 41.01 -49.11 -74.41
CA GLU A 576 41.00 -47.75 -73.85
C GLU A 576 40.39 -46.73 -74.84
N ARG A 577 40.65 -46.88 -76.15
CA ARG A 577 40.00 -46.05 -77.19
C ARG A 577 38.49 -46.29 -77.30
N GLU A 578 38.03 -47.54 -77.15
CA GLU A 578 36.59 -47.84 -77.06
C GLU A 578 35.95 -47.28 -75.78
N ARG A 579 36.66 -47.31 -74.64
CA ARG A 579 36.17 -46.68 -73.40
C ARG A 579 36.08 -45.16 -73.53
N GLN A 580 37.04 -44.51 -74.18
CA GLN A 580 37.04 -43.07 -74.39
C GLN A 580 35.92 -42.60 -75.34
N THR A 581 35.61 -43.37 -76.38
CA THR A 581 34.48 -43.07 -77.29
C THR A 581 33.13 -43.27 -76.61
N ARG A 582 32.96 -44.32 -75.79
CA ARG A 582 31.76 -44.50 -74.95
C ARG A 582 31.59 -43.39 -73.92
N LEU A 583 32.67 -42.97 -73.24
CA LEU A 583 32.66 -41.86 -72.28
C LEU A 583 32.32 -40.52 -72.95
N ARG A 584 32.77 -40.27 -74.19
CA ARG A 584 32.38 -39.07 -74.95
C ARG A 584 30.89 -39.06 -75.26
N HIS A 585 30.33 -40.16 -75.77
CA HIS A 585 28.88 -40.23 -76.02
C HIS A 585 28.04 -40.19 -74.74
N GLU A 586 28.56 -40.69 -73.63
CA GLU A 586 27.89 -40.62 -72.32
C GLU A 586 27.92 -39.19 -71.73
N MET A 587 29.03 -38.47 -71.89
CA MET A 587 29.14 -37.04 -71.56
C MET A 587 28.22 -36.16 -72.42
N GLU A 588 28.12 -36.46 -73.71
CA GLU A 588 27.24 -35.73 -74.64
C GLU A 588 25.75 -35.95 -74.32
N ARG A 589 25.37 -37.17 -73.92
CA ARG A 589 24.03 -37.48 -73.37
C ARG A 589 23.78 -36.80 -72.01
N GLN A 590 24.80 -36.59 -71.17
CA GLN A 590 24.67 -35.84 -69.92
C GLN A 590 24.55 -34.33 -70.12
N VAL A 591 25.22 -33.74 -71.12
CA VAL A 591 25.10 -32.31 -71.45
C VAL A 591 23.71 -32.01 -72.04
N ALA A 592 23.18 -32.88 -72.91
CA ALA A 592 21.81 -32.77 -73.43
C ALA A 592 20.72 -32.89 -72.34
N ARG A 593 20.98 -33.64 -71.25
CA ARG A 593 20.10 -33.74 -70.07
C ARG A 593 20.25 -32.58 -69.08
N ARG A 594 21.40 -31.91 -69.01
CA ARG A 594 21.63 -30.73 -68.13
C ARG A 594 21.08 -29.43 -68.72
N GLY A 595 20.88 -29.33 -70.03
CA GLY A 595 20.35 -28.12 -70.70
C GLY A 595 18.89 -27.75 -70.38
N ARG A 596 18.07 -28.67 -69.85
CA ARG A 596 16.63 -28.40 -69.59
C ARG A 596 16.24 -28.28 -68.10
N GLY A 597 17.19 -28.37 -67.17
CA GLY A 597 16.93 -28.29 -65.72
C GLY A 597 17.64 -27.15 -64.96
N PHE A 598 18.59 -26.44 -65.60
CA PHE A 598 19.40 -25.43 -64.93
C PHE A 598 18.69 -24.08 -64.72
N GLY A 599 17.71 -23.72 -65.57
CA GLY A 599 16.96 -22.47 -65.44
C GLY A 599 16.05 -22.42 -64.20
N LEU A 600 15.40 -23.54 -63.86
CA LEU A 600 14.50 -23.63 -62.70
C LEU A 600 15.27 -23.69 -61.38
N LYS A 601 16.40 -24.41 -61.33
CA LYS A 601 17.24 -24.47 -60.13
C LYS A 601 17.92 -23.13 -59.82
N LYS A 602 18.35 -22.38 -60.84
CA LYS A 602 18.94 -21.04 -60.65
C LYS A 602 17.91 -20.02 -60.18
N LYS A 603 16.66 -20.09 -60.69
CA LYS A 603 15.54 -19.27 -60.18
C LYS A 603 15.14 -19.65 -58.75
N GLN A 604 15.11 -20.94 -58.40
CA GLN A 604 14.86 -21.37 -57.01
C GLN A 604 15.98 -20.99 -56.05
N ALA A 605 17.25 -21.02 -56.48
CA ALA A 605 18.38 -20.57 -55.68
C ALA A 605 18.32 -19.05 -55.43
N ALA A 606 18.02 -18.25 -56.46
CA ALA A 606 17.85 -16.80 -56.32
C ALA A 606 16.68 -16.43 -55.38
N LEU A 607 15.55 -17.12 -55.49
CA LEU A 607 14.42 -16.94 -54.56
C LEU A 607 14.76 -17.32 -53.12
N ARG A 608 15.58 -18.35 -52.90
CA ARG A 608 16.05 -18.73 -51.55
C ARG A 608 16.99 -17.69 -50.97
N GLU A 609 17.92 -17.16 -51.77
CA GLU A 609 18.81 -16.08 -51.34
C GLU A 609 18.01 -14.81 -50.99
N GLU A 610 16.99 -14.46 -51.78
CA GLU A 610 16.13 -13.30 -51.50
C GLU A 610 15.32 -13.47 -50.19
N VAL A 611 14.79 -14.67 -49.94
CA VAL A 611 14.10 -15.01 -48.68
C VAL A 611 15.07 -14.97 -47.49
N GLU A 612 16.30 -15.48 -47.64
CA GLU A 612 17.31 -15.41 -46.59
C GLU A 612 17.75 -13.97 -46.28
N VAL A 613 17.88 -13.12 -47.31
CA VAL A 613 18.21 -11.70 -47.11
C VAL A 613 17.08 -10.99 -46.38
N LEU A 614 15.82 -11.24 -46.73
CA LEU A 614 14.66 -10.69 -46.03
C LEU A 614 14.58 -11.18 -44.57
N ASP A 615 14.87 -12.46 -44.32
CA ASP A 615 14.89 -12.99 -42.95
C ASP A 615 16.02 -12.37 -42.11
N ARG A 616 17.21 -12.20 -42.69
CA ARG A 616 18.33 -11.49 -42.03
C ARG A 616 17.96 -10.03 -41.71
N GLN A 617 17.27 -9.34 -42.61
CA GLN A 617 16.79 -7.96 -42.36
C GLN A 617 15.74 -7.93 -41.25
N GLN A 618 14.81 -8.88 -41.22
CA GLN A 618 13.81 -8.99 -40.14
C GLN A 618 14.48 -9.28 -38.79
N GLN A 619 15.44 -10.21 -38.75
CA GLN A 619 16.19 -10.52 -37.54
C GLN A 619 17.01 -9.32 -37.03
N GLN A 620 17.65 -8.55 -37.93
CA GLN A 620 18.35 -7.33 -37.55
C GLN A 620 17.39 -6.26 -36.99
N HIS A 621 16.22 -6.09 -37.61
CA HIS A 621 15.19 -5.17 -37.11
C HIS A 621 14.68 -5.59 -35.72
N LEU A 622 14.43 -6.88 -35.50
CA LEU A 622 14.03 -7.41 -34.19
C LEU A 622 15.13 -7.21 -33.13
N LYS A 623 16.41 -7.44 -33.47
CA LYS A 623 17.53 -7.18 -32.55
C LYS A 623 17.60 -5.71 -32.14
N ARG A 624 17.47 -4.77 -33.11
CA ARG A 624 17.44 -3.32 -32.82
C ARG A 624 16.26 -2.94 -31.92
N LYS A 625 15.07 -3.51 -32.18
CA LYS A 625 13.88 -3.29 -31.36
C LYS A 625 14.06 -3.80 -29.92
N LEU A 626 14.59 -5.01 -29.76
CA LEU A 626 14.87 -5.60 -28.44
C LEU A 626 15.90 -4.76 -27.67
N GLN A 627 16.92 -4.26 -28.34
CA GLN A 627 17.94 -3.38 -27.73
C GLN A 627 17.34 -2.05 -27.28
N GLN A 628 16.44 -1.45 -28.05
CA GLN A 628 15.72 -0.22 -27.66
C GLN A 628 14.77 -0.48 -26.48
N GLU A 629 14.08 -1.62 -26.44
CA GLU A 629 13.22 -2.01 -25.33
C GLU A 629 14.03 -2.21 -24.04
N LEU A 630 15.19 -2.87 -24.11
CA LEU A 630 16.10 -3.03 -22.97
C LEU A 630 16.59 -1.68 -22.44
N GLN A 631 17.00 -0.76 -23.32
CA GLN A 631 17.39 0.59 -22.91
C GLN A 631 16.22 1.38 -22.29
N ALA A 632 15.01 1.24 -22.82
CA ALA A 632 13.82 1.87 -22.27
C ALA A 632 13.45 1.32 -20.89
N VAL A 633 13.58 0.00 -20.69
CA VAL A 633 13.39 -0.64 -19.39
C VAL A 633 14.43 -0.17 -18.38
N GLN A 634 15.71 -0.13 -18.77
CA GLN A 634 16.79 0.39 -17.90
C GLN A 634 16.53 1.84 -17.48
N LYS A 635 16.15 2.73 -18.41
CA LYS A 635 15.81 4.12 -18.09
C LYS A 635 14.62 4.23 -17.14
N LYS A 636 13.59 3.40 -17.32
CA LYS A 636 12.44 3.33 -16.40
C LYS A 636 12.85 2.86 -15.02
N THR A 637 13.68 1.81 -14.92
CA THR A 637 14.16 1.32 -13.62
C THR A 637 15.01 2.37 -12.91
N SER A 638 15.92 3.05 -13.60
CA SER A 638 16.73 4.14 -13.02
C SER A 638 15.86 5.30 -12.54
N HIS A 639 14.84 5.70 -13.30
CA HIS A 639 13.89 6.74 -12.86
C HIS A 639 13.12 6.30 -11.60
N THR A 640 12.63 5.06 -11.54
CA THR A 640 11.89 4.56 -10.37
C THR A 640 12.78 4.44 -9.13
N VAL A 641 14.06 4.09 -9.30
CA VAL A 641 15.02 4.03 -8.19
C VAL A 641 15.30 5.44 -7.67
N ARG A 642 15.56 6.40 -8.56
CA ARG A 642 15.79 7.81 -8.20
C ARG A 642 14.58 8.44 -7.50
N GLU A 643 13.37 8.13 -7.95
CA GLU A 643 12.13 8.60 -7.31
C GLU A 643 11.96 7.99 -5.90
N ARG A 644 12.32 6.72 -5.71
CA ARG A 644 12.30 6.08 -4.37
C ARG A 644 13.34 6.67 -3.44
N GLU A 645 14.53 7.01 -3.94
CA GLU A 645 15.57 7.68 -3.16
C GLU A 645 15.14 9.09 -2.74
N LEU A 646 14.54 9.86 -3.64
CA LEU A 646 14.02 11.18 -3.31
C LEU A 646 12.94 11.12 -2.21
N ARG A 647 12.03 10.15 -2.28
CA ARG A 647 11.02 9.93 -1.22
C ARG A 647 11.66 9.54 0.11
N ARG A 648 12.70 8.70 0.10
CA ARG A 648 13.44 8.34 1.32
C ARG A 648 14.13 9.57 1.94
N GLN A 649 14.68 10.46 1.13
CA GLN A 649 15.28 11.70 1.62
C GLN A 649 14.23 12.61 2.26
N GLN A 650 13.09 12.80 1.60
CA GLN A 650 11.96 13.57 2.15
C GLN A 650 11.42 12.98 3.46
N ASP A 651 11.30 11.65 3.55
CA ASP A 651 10.88 10.98 4.79
C ASP A 651 11.89 11.18 5.93
N LEU A 652 13.19 11.21 5.63
CA LEU A 652 14.24 11.48 6.63
C LEU A 652 14.21 12.93 7.11
N GLU A 653 14.03 13.89 6.20
CA GLU A 653 13.88 15.31 6.54
C GLU A 653 12.63 15.54 7.41
N TRP A 654 11.50 14.92 7.05
CA TRP A 654 10.27 15.01 7.83
C TRP A 654 10.45 14.44 9.25
N ARG A 655 11.14 13.30 9.40
CA ARG A 655 11.45 12.72 10.72
C ARG A 655 12.38 13.60 11.54
N GLN A 656 13.34 14.28 10.91
CA GLN A 656 14.20 15.24 11.60
C GLN A 656 13.40 16.44 12.10
N GLN A 657 12.47 16.97 11.30
CA GLN A 657 11.57 18.04 11.71
C GLN A 657 10.69 17.61 12.89
N GLU A 658 10.11 16.42 12.85
CA GLU A 658 9.29 15.88 13.94
C GLU A 658 10.09 15.76 15.26
N LEU A 659 11.35 15.33 15.18
CA LEU A 659 12.24 15.27 16.35
C LEU A 659 12.54 16.65 16.92
N ILE A 660 12.76 17.65 16.06
CA ILE A 660 12.98 19.04 16.47
C ILE A 660 11.73 19.59 17.17
N GLU A 661 10.54 19.36 16.61
CA GLU A 661 9.27 19.78 17.20
C GLU A 661 9.04 19.13 18.57
N ARG A 662 9.25 17.81 18.69
CA ARG A 662 9.15 17.11 19.98
C ARG A 662 10.13 17.65 21.02
N TYR A 663 11.35 17.98 20.60
CA TYR A 663 12.34 18.58 21.50
C TYR A 663 11.90 19.97 21.99
N GLN A 664 11.36 20.80 21.08
CA GLN A 664 10.80 22.11 21.45
C GLN A 664 9.60 21.98 22.40
N GLU A 665 8.74 20.98 22.18
CA GLU A 665 7.58 20.73 23.03
C GLU A 665 7.99 20.27 24.44
N MET A 666 8.96 19.36 24.53
CA MET A 666 9.60 18.96 25.79
C MET A 666 10.18 20.18 26.53
N ARG A 667 10.88 21.08 25.82
CA ARG A 667 11.43 22.31 26.41
C ARG A 667 10.34 23.24 26.92
N LYS A 668 9.24 23.42 26.16
CA LYS A 668 8.06 24.20 26.61
C LYS A 668 7.43 23.59 27.85
N GLN A 669 7.29 22.26 27.93
CA GLN A 669 6.77 21.59 29.12
C GLN A 669 7.68 21.76 30.34
N GLN A 670 9.01 21.71 30.16
CA GLN A 670 9.95 21.98 31.25
C GLN A 670 9.83 23.41 31.77
N LEU A 671 9.73 24.41 30.89
CA LEU A 671 9.51 25.81 31.27
C LEU A 671 8.19 25.98 32.03
N LYS A 672 7.10 25.37 31.55
CA LYS A 672 5.80 25.38 32.23
C LYS A 672 5.86 24.75 33.64
N ARG A 673 6.62 23.66 33.80
CA ARG A 673 6.88 23.05 35.12
C ARG A 673 7.71 23.96 36.03
N GLN A 674 8.67 24.71 35.49
CA GLN A 674 9.44 25.68 36.27
C GLN A 674 8.58 26.88 36.69
N GLU A 675 7.74 27.41 35.80
CA GLU A 675 6.78 28.47 36.12
C GLU A 675 5.79 28.03 37.20
N GLN A 676 5.32 26.79 37.17
CA GLN A 676 4.46 26.24 38.23
C GLN A 676 5.16 26.03 39.58
N LYS A 677 6.50 25.95 39.60
CA LYS A 677 7.28 25.87 40.85
C LYS A 677 7.56 27.24 41.49
N LYS A 678 7.56 28.33 40.71
CA LYS A 678 7.73 29.71 41.21
C LYS A 678 6.68 30.17 42.24
N PRO A 679 5.36 29.91 42.10
CA PRO A 679 4.37 30.32 43.11
C PRO A 679 4.46 29.51 44.40
N LEU A 680 5.16 28.37 44.41
CA LEU A 680 5.35 27.57 45.62
C LEU A 680 6.46 28.17 46.51
N SER A 681 7.52 28.73 45.92
CA SER A 681 8.58 29.37 46.69
C SER A 681 8.12 30.66 47.38
N GLU A 682 7.27 31.47 46.73
CA GLU A 682 6.70 32.67 47.37
C GLU A 682 5.80 32.33 48.55
N LYS A 683 4.97 31.28 48.42
CA LYS A 683 4.14 30.79 49.54
C LYS A 683 4.95 30.19 50.68
N ILE A 684 6.09 29.56 50.38
CA ILE A 684 7.01 29.04 51.40
C ILE A 684 7.73 30.19 52.11
N VAL A 685 8.14 31.23 51.38
CA VAL A 685 8.76 32.44 51.95
C VAL A 685 7.76 33.19 52.85
N GLN A 686 6.50 33.35 52.43
CA GLN A 686 5.45 33.93 53.27
C GLN A 686 5.19 33.13 54.55
N ARG A 687 5.04 31.80 54.45
CA ARG A 687 4.88 30.95 55.64
C ARG A 687 6.07 31.01 56.58
N ASN A 688 7.29 31.04 56.04
CA ASN A 688 8.48 31.14 56.87
C ASN A 688 8.55 32.49 57.59
N ALA A 689 8.14 33.59 56.95
CA ALA A 689 8.03 34.90 57.59
C ALA A 689 6.97 34.91 58.71
N GLU A 690 5.80 34.30 58.48
CA GLU A 690 4.76 34.14 59.51
C GLU A 690 5.24 33.34 60.72
N VAL A 691 5.96 32.23 60.48
CA VAL A 691 6.54 31.41 61.56
C VAL A 691 7.58 32.20 62.36
N GLN A 692 8.43 32.99 61.70
CA GLN A 692 9.40 33.84 62.40
C GLN A 692 8.73 34.92 63.25
N ASN A 693 7.67 35.56 62.74
CA ASN A 693 6.90 36.53 63.52
C ASN A 693 6.23 35.89 64.74
N LEU A 694 5.74 34.66 64.61
CA LEU A 694 5.16 33.91 65.73
C LEU A 694 6.21 33.59 66.80
N ILE A 695 7.39 33.12 66.39
CA ILE A 695 8.51 32.83 67.30
C ILE A 695 8.93 34.11 68.04
N GLN A 696 9.08 35.22 67.31
CA GLN A 696 9.45 36.50 67.90
C GLN A 696 8.41 36.99 68.90
N GLY A 697 7.12 36.91 68.57
CA GLY A 697 6.04 37.29 69.47
C GLY A 697 6.01 36.45 70.75
N GLU A 698 6.34 35.16 70.68
CA GLU A 698 6.39 34.30 71.86
C GLU A 698 7.61 34.58 72.74
N LEU A 699 8.77 34.88 72.13
CA LEU A 699 9.95 35.34 72.86
C LEU A 699 9.70 36.66 73.59
N ASP A 700 9.00 37.61 72.95
CA ASP A 700 8.65 38.89 73.56
C ASP A 700 7.70 38.71 74.76
N LYS A 701 6.72 37.81 74.66
CA LYS A 701 5.85 37.44 75.80
C LYS A 701 6.66 36.85 76.95
N GLN A 702 7.58 35.93 76.67
CA GLN A 702 8.45 35.34 77.69
C GLN A 702 9.33 36.41 78.37
N ALA A 703 9.86 37.36 77.61
CA ALA A 703 10.62 38.48 78.14
C ALA A 703 9.77 39.40 79.04
N GLN A 704 8.52 39.65 78.68
CA GLN A 704 7.59 40.41 79.53
C GLN A 704 7.26 39.68 80.83
N LEU A 705 6.98 38.38 80.77
CA LEU A 705 6.73 37.54 81.95
C LEU A 705 7.96 37.51 82.87
N ALA A 706 9.16 37.41 82.31
CA ALA A 706 10.41 37.47 83.08
C ALA A 706 10.59 38.84 83.77
N LYS A 707 10.29 39.95 83.08
CA LYS A 707 10.30 41.30 83.67
C LYS A 707 9.30 41.44 84.82
N GLN A 708 8.05 40.95 84.64
CA GLN A 708 7.04 40.97 85.70
C GLN A 708 7.45 40.11 86.90
N LYS A 709 8.03 38.92 86.67
CA LYS A 709 8.55 38.06 87.73
C LYS A 709 9.66 38.77 88.51
N LYS A 710 10.59 39.44 87.82
CA LYS A 710 11.66 40.24 88.43
C LYS A 710 11.13 41.45 89.22
N GLN A 711 10.06 42.09 88.77
CA GLN A 711 9.40 43.16 89.52
C GLN A 711 8.67 42.62 90.76
N ARG A 712 8.02 41.45 90.65
CA ARG A 712 7.41 40.78 91.81
C ARG A 712 8.44 40.38 92.85
N THR A 713 9.57 39.81 92.45
CA THR A 713 10.65 39.46 93.40
C THR A 713 11.26 40.70 94.04
N ARG A 714 11.46 41.80 93.29
CA ARG A 714 11.89 43.09 93.88
C ARG A 714 10.88 43.61 94.91
N ARG A 715 9.59 43.64 94.57
CA ARG A 715 8.52 44.03 95.52
C ARG A 715 8.42 43.11 96.74
N TRP A 716 8.81 41.85 96.61
CA TRP A 716 8.85 40.89 97.71
C TRP A 716 10.05 41.18 98.63
N MET A 717 11.23 41.41 98.05
CA MET A 717 12.44 41.82 98.78
C MET A 717 12.29 43.18 99.49
N ASP A 718 11.56 44.13 98.88
CA ASP A 718 11.26 45.43 99.49
C ASP A 718 10.23 45.36 100.64
N LYS A 719 9.49 44.25 100.77
CA LYS A 719 8.56 43.99 101.88
C LYS A 719 9.18 43.22 103.04
N GLU A 720 10.26 42.48 102.79
CA GLU A 720 10.99 41.70 103.79
C GLU A 720 12.18 42.44 104.39
N THR A 721 12.46 43.68 104.00
CA THR A 721 13.35 44.56 104.76
C THR A 721 12.58 45.21 105.92
N PRO A 722 12.80 44.80 107.18
CA PRO A 722 12.27 45.55 108.32
C PRO A 722 13.00 46.90 108.33
N ARG A 723 12.26 48.00 108.29
CA ARG A 723 12.81 49.28 108.74
C ARG A 723 13.08 49.12 110.23
N GLY A 724 14.36 49.11 110.58
CA GLY A 724 14.79 49.46 111.94
C GLY A 724 14.38 50.88 112.29
#